data_AF-A0A4U3M682-F1
#
_entry.id   AF-A0A4U3M682-F1
#
_cell.length_a   1.000
_cell.length_b   1.000
_cell.length_c   1.000
_cell.angle_alpha   90.00
_cell.angle_beta   90.00
_cell.angle_gamma   90.00
#
_symmetry.space_group_name_H-M   'P 1'
#
loop_
_entity.id
_entity.type
_entity.pdbx_description
1 polymer ?
#
loop_
_entity_poly.entity_id
_entity_poly.type
_entity_poly.pdbx_seq_one_letter_code
_entity_poly.pdbx_strand_id
1 'polypeptide(L)'
;MARTSPDRYIARVLSRATRKPVGVAFAAGDRHVVTCAHVINTALGLGDERTADEPTGAWIEVEFPFAADSGSRVTRMAHVVRWMPREGLPFEETDVAGLELEAELPPGVEPATLVADDGPCGERRVGAWGPNRDSGPARAGNVVGTLAGAYDAARLQVDVDLRGSFRVQGGYSGGPVWDQGTGQVVGIVQAVPTSGRADDVYVISAATLVRAWPEVLYRPPPNPYRGLSAFTEADAPFFFGRADFVTELVTAVEERPLIVVAGRSGVGKSSVVAAGLVPRLREQGSWAVGSFRPGDDPMTRLIGAVAEAAGLRLPYPIRELQAWQDRLAEGGPAAVARYVGVATGTSRLLLIIDQFEQVFTECGPDQRAALFDVLNRLVAERPRSVRVAVSMRTDFHWLLTEAPEPLGSYAKEHWHHLRPMSAGELHLAVTGPARVAGDVTFADGLAEQICDEFKGRPAELPLLEFTLTRLWELQQGRSLTLRSYRDLGGVNSTLALYAEERFGVLTPAQQEATRRIFTELLQPGDHEIARQIRRIDLRSDDWPTAELLRDARLLAITTAAGGDQIVEVAHEALLRGWRRLADWAALSQDFRVWKAGVIADRQRWESNDREADQLLRGSALAKAVEMVAGHAADCEGVAEYVTLSRLNADRERAERHNPLFQVAASRLARESEAVLHTNVHLALALGVCSLQSAPTAEGEEAVRRALALAGPVHRRLLHGGAVRSAVFSPDGHWVATAGLDRTARVRNAISGADLAWLDLRGPLQSVVFSPDGTKLATADADGSARVWRVCAEADIARLEHKGPVYAVVFSPDGNRIATAGDDGTAQVLGGGLLRLDHDGGPVWSVSFSPDGGTVATAGEDGSARVWDAWSGAELVRVDHGRRVWSVSFSPDGGTVATAGEDGSARLWKTESGAERVRLDHGDVVYSVTFDPGGGRVATACADGVARVWDAATGAELARMDHGAWVWRASFSPDGGRVVSAAVNGSVRVWDAATGREHARVDHGGWVWSAVFSPCGSRVLSASEDGAAWVWEARAGLTTEELITQGLGRLAKNLTEAEWQHHMGPDVPYRRLREDLP
;
A
#
# COMPACT_ATOMS: atom_id res chain seq x y z
N MET A 1 -14.62 -24.48 3.38
CA MET A 1 -14.73 -25.81 4.04
C MET A 1 -15.20 -26.94 3.13
N ALA A 2 -16.11 -26.73 2.16
CA ALA A 2 -16.67 -27.84 1.37
C ALA A 2 -15.74 -28.44 0.29
N ARG A 3 -14.72 -27.73 -0.22
CA ARG A 3 -14.00 -28.13 -1.46
C ARG A 3 -12.64 -28.85 -1.26
N THR A 4 -11.99 -28.71 -0.11
CA THR A 4 -10.75 -29.44 0.24
C THR A 4 -10.99 -30.66 1.13
N SER A 5 -12.25 -30.91 1.51
CA SER A 5 -12.62 -32.09 2.27
C SER A 5 -12.53 -33.34 1.39
N PRO A 6 -11.99 -34.46 1.88
CA PRO A 6 -12.01 -35.72 1.13
C PRO A 6 -13.42 -36.31 0.99
N ASP A 7 -14.42 -35.79 1.70
CA ASP A 7 -15.78 -36.32 1.76
C ASP A 7 -16.41 -36.55 0.38
N ARG A 8 -16.10 -35.69 -0.59
CA ARG A 8 -16.62 -35.75 -1.96
C ARG A 8 -16.19 -36.98 -2.76
N TYR A 9 -15.15 -37.71 -2.35
CA TYR A 9 -14.68 -38.89 -3.08
C TYR A 9 -14.55 -40.13 -2.20
N ILE A 10 -14.89 -40.05 -0.91
CA ILE A 10 -14.74 -41.18 0.01
C ILE A 10 -15.82 -42.25 -0.24
N ALA A 11 -15.36 -43.49 -0.22
CA ALA A 11 -16.18 -44.70 -0.22
C ALA A 11 -15.70 -45.68 0.85
N ARG A 12 -16.56 -46.63 1.23
CA ARG A 12 -16.26 -47.72 2.18
C ARG A 12 -16.55 -49.05 1.53
N VAL A 13 -15.65 -50.00 1.73
CA VAL A 13 -15.86 -51.39 1.30
C VAL A 13 -16.51 -52.16 2.43
N LEU A 14 -17.64 -52.83 2.16
CA LEU A 14 -18.39 -53.57 3.17
C LEU A 14 -18.09 -55.08 3.11
N SER A 15 -18.02 -55.71 4.29
CA SER A 15 -17.95 -57.17 4.39
C SER A 15 -19.21 -57.84 3.86
N ARG A 16 -19.06 -58.86 3.01
CA ARG A 16 -20.18 -59.69 2.53
C ARG A 16 -20.90 -60.42 3.66
N ALA A 17 -20.17 -60.82 4.70
CA ALA A 17 -20.73 -61.57 5.82
C ALA A 17 -21.46 -60.69 6.84
N THR A 18 -20.89 -59.52 7.17
CA THR A 18 -21.38 -58.68 8.28
C THR A 18 -22.00 -57.35 7.85
N ARG A 19 -21.84 -56.96 6.58
CA ARG A 19 -22.15 -55.63 6.03
C ARG A 19 -21.54 -54.45 6.81
N LYS A 20 -20.50 -54.70 7.60
CA LYS A 20 -19.74 -53.66 8.28
C LYS A 20 -18.57 -53.20 7.39
N PRO A 21 -18.14 -51.93 7.46
CA PRO A 21 -16.95 -51.46 6.76
C PRO A 21 -15.71 -52.25 7.17
N VAL A 22 -14.98 -52.79 6.19
CA VAL A 22 -13.70 -53.51 6.39
C VAL A 22 -12.50 -52.71 5.92
N GLY A 23 -12.72 -51.72 5.06
CA GLY A 23 -11.71 -50.77 4.62
C GLY A 23 -12.35 -49.58 3.92
N VAL A 24 -11.49 -48.69 3.45
CA VAL A 24 -11.88 -47.45 2.78
C VAL A 24 -11.49 -47.56 1.30
N ALA A 25 -12.19 -46.80 0.47
CA ALA A 25 -11.90 -46.65 -0.93
C ALA A 25 -12.13 -45.19 -1.34
N PHE A 26 -11.74 -44.82 -2.56
CA PHE A 26 -12.09 -43.52 -3.11
C PHE A 26 -12.56 -43.63 -4.56
N ALA A 27 -13.47 -42.74 -4.96
CA ALA A 27 -13.94 -42.61 -6.33
C ALA A 27 -12.78 -42.13 -7.23
N ALA A 28 -12.50 -42.84 -8.31
CA ALA A 28 -11.38 -42.60 -9.22
C ALA A 28 -11.82 -42.24 -10.66
N GLY A 29 -13.10 -42.44 -10.98
CA GLY A 29 -13.73 -42.05 -12.24
C GLY A 29 -15.25 -42.19 -12.12
N ASP A 30 -16.00 -41.88 -13.18
CA ASP A 30 -17.47 -41.76 -13.15
C ASP A 30 -18.21 -43.03 -12.66
N ARG A 31 -17.56 -44.18 -12.77
CA ARG A 31 -18.04 -45.49 -12.31
C ARG A 31 -16.97 -46.29 -11.59
N HIS A 32 -15.84 -45.69 -11.23
CA HIS A 32 -14.67 -46.42 -10.77
C HIS A 32 -14.29 -46.06 -9.35
N VAL A 33 -13.89 -47.06 -8.57
CA VAL A 33 -13.47 -46.92 -7.17
C VAL A 33 -12.15 -47.68 -6.97
N VAL A 34 -11.24 -47.10 -6.20
CA VAL A 34 -9.91 -47.68 -5.94
C VAL A 34 -9.72 -47.93 -4.44
N THR A 35 -9.14 -49.08 -4.10
CA THR A 35 -8.82 -49.51 -2.73
C THR A 35 -7.62 -50.46 -2.72
N CYS A 36 -7.23 -50.95 -1.55
CA CYS A 36 -6.22 -52.00 -1.42
C CYS A 36 -6.80 -53.37 -1.78
N ALA A 37 -6.00 -54.24 -2.39
CA ALA A 37 -6.42 -55.60 -2.75
C ALA A 37 -6.76 -56.45 -1.52
N HIS A 38 -6.00 -56.34 -0.43
CA HIS A 38 -6.31 -57.09 0.80
C HIS A 38 -7.67 -56.69 1.41
N VAL A 39 -8.12 -55.43 1.23
CA VAL A 39 -9.45 -55.00 1.70
C VAL A 39 -10.56 -55.79 0.99
N ILE A 40 -10.34 -56.14 -0.28
CA ILE A 40 -11.24 -56.99 -1.05
C ILE A 40 -11.24 -58.43 -0.52
N ASN A 41 -10.07 -58.99 -0.20
CA ASN A 41 -9.97 -60.32 0.41
C ASN A 41 -10.75 -60.39 1.73
N THR A 42 -10.57 -59.39 2.61
CA THR A 42 -11.31 -59.27 3.86
C THR A 42 -12.81 -59.10 3.61
N ALA A 43 -13.22 -58.33 2.59
CA ALA A 43 -14.62 -58.12 2.24
C ALA A 43 -15.31 -59.42 1.80
N LEU A 44 -14.59 -60.28 1.08
CA LEU A 44 -15.08 -61.57 0.60
C LEU A 44 -15.04 -62.69 1.66
N GLY A 45 -14.45 -62.43 2.83
CA GLY A 45 -14.32 -63.41 3.90
C GLY A 45 -13.17 -64.40 3.72
N LEU A 46 -12.18 -64.05 2.88
CA LEU A 46 -10.96 -64.84 2.66
C LEU A 46 -9.89 -64.61 3.76
N GLY A 47 -10.21 -63.82 4.80
CA GLY A 47 -9.29 -63.44 5.87
C GLY A 47 -8.38 -62.25 5.51
N ASP A 48 -7.44 -61.91 6.40
CA ASP A 48 -6.36 -60.94 6.12
C ASP A 48 -5.23 -61.56 5.26
N GLU A 49 -5.47 -62.74 4.67
CA GLU A 49 -4.50 -63.42 3.81
C GLU A 49 -4.28 -62.58 2.55
N ARG A 50 -3.03 -62.11 2.38
CA ARG A 50 -2.54 -61.36 1.22
C ARG A 50 -2.33 -62.31 0.04
N THR A 51 -3.43 -62.81 -0.52
CA THR A 51 -3.42 -63.73 -1.65
C THR A 51 -3.29 -62.98 -2.97
N ALA A 52 -2.41 -63.46 -3.85
CA ALA A 52 -2.29 -62.90 -5.21
C ALA A 52 -3.45 -63.35 -6.13
N ASP A 53 -4.21 -64.36 -5.75
CA ASP A 53 -5.32 -64.90 -6.54
C ASP A 53 -6.42 -63.86 -6.76
N GLU A 54 -6.69 -63.56 -8.04
CA GLU A 54 -7.73 -62.60 -8.41
C GLU A 54 -9.13 -63.17 -8.12
N PRO A 55 -9.99 -62.44 -7.39
CA PRO A 55 -11.36 -62.88 -7.12
C PRO A 55 -12.27 -62.64 -8.33
N THR A 56 -12.08 -63.44 -9.39
CA THR A 56 -12.77 -63.28 -10.68
C THR A 56 -14.30 -63.29 -10.53
N GLY A 57 -14.98 -62.24 -11.01
CA GLY A 57 -16.43 -62.13 -11.01
C GLY A 57 -17.09 -61.84 -9.65
N ALA A 58 -16.30 -61.48 -8.63
CA ALA A 58 -16.81 -61.14 -7.31
C ALA A 58 -17.47 -59.75 -7.28
N TRP A 59 -18.67 -59.67 -6.69
CA TRP A 59 -19.40 -58.44 -6.44
C TRP A 59 -19.32 -58.03 -4.97
N ILE A 60 -19.14 -56.74 -4.72
CA ILE A 60 -18.82 -56.15 -3.42
C ILE A 60 -19.68 -54.91 -3.21
N GLU A 61 -20.24 -54.77 -2.00
CA GLU A 61 -21.00 -53.58 -1.62
C GLU A 61 -20.05 -52.43 -1.26
N VAL A 62 -20.23 -51.29 -1.93
CA VAL A 62 -19.50 -50.03 -1.70
C VAL A 62 -20.47 -48.99 -1.16
N GLU A 63 -20.22 -48.47 0.05
CA GLU A 63 -21.00 -47.41 0.71
C GLU A 63 -20.34 -46.04 0.49
N PHE A 64 -21.11 -45.05 0.02
CA PHE A 64 -20.73 -43.64 -0.07
C PHE A 64 -21.37 -42.88 1.10
N PRO A 65 -20.61 -42.60 2.17
CA PRO A 65 -21.17 -42.02 3.39
C PRO A 65 -21.57 -40.54 3.27
N PHE A 66 -21.16 -39.84 2.21
CA PHE A 66 -21.32 -38.39 2.03
C PHE A 66 -22.07 -38.00 0.74
N ALA A 67 -22.69 -38.96 0.06
CA ALA A 67 -23.35 -38.82 -1.25
C ALA A 67 -24.67 -37.99 -1.26
N ALA A 68 -24.94 -37.15 -0.26
CA ALA A 68 -26.19 -36.37 -0.21
C ALA A 68 -26.06 -35.11 0.63
N ASP A 69 -26.68 -34.01 0.18
CA ASP A 69 -26.85 -32.75 0.94
C ASP A 69 -27.59 -32.94 2.29
N SER A 70 -28.19 -34.12 2.52
CA SER A 70 -28.95 -34.48 3.73
C SER A 70 -28.26 -35.53 4.63
N GLY A 71 -27.04 -35.97 4.31
CA GLY A 71 -26.29 -36.94 5.14
C GLY A 71 -26.80 -38.39 5.05
N SER A 72 -27.56 -38.75 4.01
CA SER A 72 -28.00 -40.13 3.75
C SER A 72 -26.89 -40.95 3.06
N ARG A 73 -26.72 -42.20 3.50
CA ARG A 73 -25.70 -43.13 2.97
C ARG A 73 -26.23 -43.83 1.72
N VAL A 74 -25.43 -43.88 0.65
CA VAL A 74 -25.80 -44.56 -0.60
C VAL A 74 -24.90 -45.77 -0.81
N THR A 75 -25.47 -46.95 -1.02
CA THR A 75 -24.71 -48.18 -1.34
C THR A 75 -24.90 -48.54 -2.81
N ARG A 76 -23.82 -49.01 -3.45
CA ARG A 76 -23.78 -49.51 -4.83
C ARG A 76 -23.05 -50.85 -4.87
N MET A 77 -23.45 -51.74 -5.77
CA MET A 77 -22.68 -52.94 -6.05
C MET A 77 -21.54 -52.62 -7.03
N ALA A 78 -20.36 -53.19 -6.78
CA ALA A 78 -19.19 -53.04 -7.63
C ALA A 78 -18.53 -54.38 -7.88
N HIS A 79 -17.93 -54.58 -9.05
CA HIS A 79 -17.15 -55.78 -9.36
C HIS A 79 -15.68 -55.43 -9.59
N VAL A 80 -14.79 -56.37 -9.28
CA VAL A 80 -13.35 -56.19 -9.47
C VAL A 80 -13.03 -56.23 -10.96
N VAL A 81 -12.47 -55.13 -11.47
CA VAL A 81 -12.05 -54.98 -12.88
C VAL A 81 -10.54 -54.80 -13.02
N ARG A 82 -9.85 -54.56 -11.90
CA ARG A 82 -8.39 -54.48 -11.84
C ARG A 82 -7.86 -55.12 -10.58
N TRP A 83 -6.93 -56.05 -10.77
CA TRP A 83 -6.22 -56.74 -9.69
C TRP A 83 -4.72 -56.67 -9.96
N MET A 84 -3.97 -56.12 -9.01
CA MET A 84 -2.54 -55.88 -9.15
C MET A 84 -1.60 -56.76 -8.34
N PRO A 85 -2.01 -57.47 -7.27
CA PRO A 85 -1.19 -58.52 -6.70
C PRO A 85 -0.76 -59.50 -7.79
N ARG A 86 0.54 -59.56 -8.09
CA ARG A 86 1.09 -60.43 -9.14
C ARG A 86 2.01 -61.47 -8.54
N GLU A 87 1.92 -62.68 -9.07
CA GLU A 87 2.80 -63.77 -8.70
C GLU A 87 4.27 -63.39 -8.96
N GLY A 88 5.12 -63.50 -7.94
CA GLY A 88 6.55 -63.15 -8.01
C GLY A 88 6.93 -61.70 -7.65
N LEU A 89 5.97 -60.83 -7.32
CA LEU A 89 6.24 -59.50 -6.75
C LEU A 89 5.79 -59.44 -5.28
N PRO A 90 6.45 -58.65 -4.41
CA PRO A 90 5.98 -58.44 -3.04
C PRO A 90 4.55 -57.89 -3.07
N PHE A 91 3.67 -58.48 -2.28
CA PHE A 91 2.27 -58.04 -2.18
C PHE A 91 2.21 -56.58 -1.71
N GLU A 92 3.14 -56.18 -0.83
CA GLU A 92 3.33 -54.81 -0.34
C GLU A 92 3.58 -53.79 -1.46
N GLU A 93 4.10 -54.20 -2.62
CA GLU A 93 4.37 -53.29 -3.73
C GLU A 93 3.22 -53.24 -4.75
N THR A 94 2.24 -54.15 -4.61
CA THR A 94 1.22 -54.43 -5.64
C THR A 94 -0.21 -54.51 -5.10
N ASP A 95 -0.43 -54.13 -3.85
CA ASP A 95 -1.71 -54.19 -3.11
C ASP A 95 -2.73 -53.12 -3.57
N VAL A 96 -3.15 -53.20 -4.83
CA VAL A 96 -4.12 -52.28 -5.44
C VAL A 96 -5.24 -53.08 -6.10
N ALA A 97 -6.49 -52.68 -5.83
CA ALA A 97 -7.66 -53.21 -6.50
C ALA A 97 -8.52 -52.07 -7.06
N GLY A 98 -9.02 -52.28 -8.27
CA GLY A 98 -9.92 -51.40 -8.97
C GLY A 98 -11.30 -52.04 -9.13
N LEU A 99 -12.33 -51.27 -8.78
CA LEU A 99 -13.72 -51.69 -8.82
C LEU A 99 -14.50 -50.84 -9.81
N GLU A 100 -15.40 -51.47 -10.57
CA GLU A 100 -16.38 -50.78 -11.41
C GLU A 100 -17.79 -50.97 -10.83
N LEU A 101 -18.47 -49.84 -10.64
CA LEU A 101 -19.81 -49.73 -10.09
C LEU A 101 -20.88 -50.14 -11.12
N GLU A 102 -21.96 -50.78 -10.64
CA GLU A 102 -23.12 -51.16 -11.46
C GLU A 102 -23.86 -49.94 -12.07
N ALA A 103 -23.67 -48.75 -11.51
CA ALA A 103 -24.23 -47.48 -11.95
C ALA A 103 -23.22 -46.34 -11.74
N GLU A 104 -23.52 -45.16 -12.26
CA GLU A 104 -22.74 -43.93 -12.03
C GLU A 104 -22.63 -43.56 -10.55
N LEU A 105 -21.59 -42.78 -10.24
CA LEU A 105 -21.37 -42.21 -8.92
C LEU A 105 -22.65 -41.50 -8.41
N PRO A 106 -22.97 -41.62 -7.11
CA PRO A 106 -24.09 -40.90 -6.52
C PRO A 106 -23.93 -39.36 -6.66
N PRO A 107 -25.04 -38.60 -6.70
CA PRO A 107 -24.98 -37.14 -6.67
C PRO A 107 -24.15 -36.61 -5.49
N GLY A 108 -23.30 -35.61 -5.71
CA GLY A 108 -22.41 -35.07 -4.67
C GLY A 108 -21.12 -35.87 -4.43
N VAL A 109 -20.94 -37.00 -5.12
CA VAL A 109 -19.66 -37.73 -5.18
C VAL A 109 -18.95 -37.38 -6.50
N GLU A 110 -17.68 -37.02 -6.42
CA GLU A 110 -16.82 -36.65 -7.55
C GLU A 110 -15.57 -37.55 -7.57
N PRO A 111 -15.00 -37.87 -8.74
CA PRO A 111 -13.71 -38.56 -8.83
C PRO A 111 -12.57 -37.75 -8.19
N ALA A 112 -11.71 -38.43 -7.44
CA ALA A 112 -10.52 -37.82 -6.87
C ALA A 112 -9.43 -37.57 -7.92
N THR A 113 -8.73 -36.45 -7.78
CA THR A 113 -7.54 -36.14 -8.59
C THR A 113 -6.28 -36.55 -7.84
N LEU A 114 -5.32 -37.17 -8.51
CA LEU A 114 -4.04 -37.55 -7.91
C LEU A 114 -3.04 -36.37 -7.89
N VAL A 115 -2.05 -36.40 -7.00
CA VAL A 115 -1.02 -35.34 -6.91
C VAL A 115 -0.05 -35.37 -8.09
N ALA A 116 0.42 -34.21 -8.59
CA ALA A 116 1.52 -34.13 -9.57
C ALA A 116 2.88 -34.59 -8.98
N ASP A 117 3.79 -35.13 -9.81
CA ASP A 117 5.17 -35.45 -9.41
C ASP A 117 5.94 -34.16 -9.26
N ASP A 118 6.55 -33.87 -8.07
CA ASP A 118 7.69 -32.93 -7.83
C ASP A 118 7.64 -31.86 -6.70
N GLY A 119 6.99 -32.09 -5.56
CA GLY A 119 7.18 -31.21 -4.37
C GLY A 119 8.17 -31.77 -3.36
N PRO A 120 8.93 -30.93 -2.63
CA PRO A 120 9.76 -31.38 -1.52
C PRO A 120 8.88 -32.12 -0.50
N CYS A 121 9.21 -33.38 -0.24
CA CYS A 121 8.34 -34.25 0.57
C CYS A 121 8.15 -33.69 1.99
N GLY A 122 9.22 -33.20 2.62
CA GLY A 122 9.26 -32.82 4.04
C GLY A 122 8.41 -31.62 4.48
N GLU A 123 7.79 -30.86 3.56
CA GLU A 123 6.92 -29.72 3.89
C GLU A 123 5.43 -30.01 3.66
N ARG A 124 5.07 -31.17 3.08
CA ARG A 124 3.69 -31.46 2.70
C ARG A 124 2.89 -32.04 3.87
N ARG A 125 1.89 -31.27 4.33
CA ARG A 125 0.89 -31.75 5.30
C ARG A 125 -0.16 -32.62 4.60
N VAL A 126 -0.31 -33.85 5.08
CA VAL A 126 -1.23 -34.84 4.52
C VAL A 126 -2.29 -35.25 5.54
N GLY A 127 -3.50 -35.50 5.06
CA GLY A 127 -4.59 -36.09 5.82
C GLY A 127 -4.83 -37.54 5.40
N ALA A 128 -5.30 -38.38 6.32
CA ALA A 128 -5.85 -39.70 6.03
C ALA A 128 -7.22 -39.87 6.68
N TRP A 129 -8.09 -40.63 6.02
CA TRP A 129 -9.47 -40.84 6.47
C TRP A 129 -9.71 -42.31 6.79
N GLY A 130 -10.42 -42.56 7.89
CA GLY A 130 -10.88 -43.90 8.21
C GLY A 130 -11.98 -43.94 9.28
N PRO A 131 -12.64 -45.10 9.42
CA PRO A 131 -13.73 -45.28 10.37
C PRO A 131 -13.18 -45.21 11.80
N ASN A 132 -13.67 -44.26 12.60
CA ASN A 132 -13.42 -44.26 14.03
C ASN A 132 -14.35 -45.30 14.68
N ARG A 133 -13.81 -46.32 15.35
CA ARG A 133 -14.62 -47.41 15.93
C ARG A 133 -15.65 -46.95 16.97
N ASP A 134 -15.44 -45.78 17.58
CA ASP A 134 -16.20 -45.33 18.77
C ASP A 134 -16.98 -44.02 18.60
N SER A 135 -17.06 -43.43 17.40
CA SER A 135 -17.90 -42.23 17.18
C SER A 135 -18.62 -42.26 15.84
N GLY A 136 -19.88 -41.79 15.84
CA GLY A 136 -20.75 -41.81 14.67
C GLY A 136 -20.17 -41.12 13.43
N PRO A 137 -20.81 -41.26 12.26
CA PRO A 137 -20.27 -40.83 10.95
C PRO A 137 -19.88 -39.33 10.88
N ALA A 138 -20.38 -38.50 11.79
CA ALA A 138 -20.05 -37.08 11.88
C ALA A 138 -18.68 -36.77 12.54
N ARG A 139 -17.98 -37.76 13.11
CA ARG A 139 -16.65 -37.61 13.74
C ARG A 139 -15.64 -38.68 13.30
N ALA A 140 -15.73 -39.19 12.07
CA ALA A 140 -14.65 -39.96 11.45
C ALA A 140 -13.39 -39.07 11.36
N GLY A 141 -12.26 -39.55 11.90
CA GLY A 141 -11.13 -38.70 12.28
C GLY A 141 -10.21 -38.36 11.12
N ASN A 142 -10.07 -37.07 10.84
CA ASN A 142 -8.96 -36.54 10.03
C ASN A 142 -7.68 -36.67 10.84
N VAL A 143 -6.82 -37.62 10.49
CA VAL A 143 -5.49 -37.72 11.07
C VAL A 143 -4.53 -36.95 10.16
N VAL A 144 -3.77 -36.00 10.71
CA VAL A 144 -2.90 -35.11 9.93
C VAL A 144 -1.44 -35.36 10.30
N GLY A 145 -0.59 -35.55 9.29
CA GLY A 145 0.86 -35.77 9.45
C GLY A 145 1.65 -35.05 8.36
N THR A 146 2.95 -35.28 8.32
CA THR A 146 3.85 -34.70 7.30
C THR A 146 4.43 -35.81 6.44
N LEU A 147 4.50 -35.61 5.13
CA LEU A 147 5.09 -36.61 4.23
C LEU A 147 6.62 -36.67 4.43
N ALA A 148 7.15 -37.79 4.91
CA ALA A 148 8.59 -37.96 5.16
C ALA A 148 9.39 -38.15 3.86
N GLY A 149 8.77 -38.74 2.84
CA GLY A 149 9.39 -39.05 1.54
C GLY A 149 9.08 -40.46 1.04
N ALA A 150 9.78 -40.86 -0.02
CA ALA A 150 9.71 -42.22 -0.54
C ALA A 150 10.43 -43.19 0.41
N TYR A 151 9.73 -44.23 0.86
CA TYR A 151 10.32 -45.34 1.59
C TYR A 151 10.97 -46.34 0.63
N ASP A 152 10.28 -46.63 -0.47
CA ASP A 152 10.76 -47.44 -1.60
C ASP A 152 10.12 -46.96 -2.93
N ALA A 153 10.29 -47.74 -4.00
CA ALA A 153 9.79 -47.41 -5.34
C ALA A 153 8.24 -47.39 -5.44
N ALA A 154 7.54 -47.99 -4.48
CA ALA A 154 6.10 -48.12 -4.48
C ALA A 154 5.40 -47.29 -3.38
N ARG A 155 6.09 -47.03 -2.26
CA ARG A 155 5.50 -46.53 -1.01
C ARG A 155 6.15 -45.25 -0.49
N LEU A 156 5.33 -44.40 0.10
CA LEU A 156 5.70 -43.19 0.83
C LEU A 156 5.55 -43.42 2.33
N GLN A 157 6.37 -42.73 3.13
CA GLN A 157 6.27 -42.71 4.59
C GLN A 157 5.70 -41.37 5.08
N VAL A 158 4.88 -41.40 6.11
CA VAL A 158 4.32 -40.21 6.78
C VAL A 158 4.90 -40.12 8.20
N ASP A 159 5.56 -39.00 8.51
CA ASP A 159 6.16 -38.67 9.82
C ASP A 159 5.12 -38.14 10.82
N VAL A 160 5.34 -38.43 12.10
CA VAL A 160 4.37 -38.30 13.20
C VAL A 160 4.79 -37.26 14.26
N ASP A 161 5.95 -36.61 14.14
CA ASP A 161 6.46 -35.77 15.23
C ASP A 161 5.97 -34.31 15.20
N LEU A 162 4.78 -34.05 15.74
CA LEU A 162 4.40 -32.77 16.36
C LEU A 162 3.19 -32.97 17.30
N ARG A 163 3.44 -33.42 18.54
CA ARG A 163 2.49 -33.39 19.70
C ARG A 163 1.06 -33.95 19.49
N GLY A 164 0.77 -34.64 18.38
CA GLY A 164 -0.55 -35.16 18.01
C GLY A 164 -0.42 -36.46 17.23
N SER A 165 -0.93 -37.54 17.82
CA SER A 165 -0.84 -38.92 17.35
C SER A 165 -1.40 -39.17 15.94
N PHE A 166 -0.54 -39.40 14.93
CA PHE A 166 -0.94 -40.04 13.66
C PHE A 166 -1.19 -41.54 13.88
N ARG A 167 -2.24 -41.90 14.62
CA ARG A 167 -2.59 -43.32 14.91
C ARG A 167 -3.66 -43.80 13.94
N VAL A 168 -3.22 -44.33 12.80
CA VAL A 168 -4.07 -45.11 11.90
C VAL A 168 -4.43 -46.44 12.58
N GLN A 169 -5.73 -46.79 12.60
CA GLN A 169 -6.24 -48.02 13.20
C GLN A 169 -6.74 -49.00 12.12
N GLY A 170 -6.98 -50.25 12.50
CA GLY A 170 -7.61 -51.25 11.62
C GLY A 170 -8.94 -50.71 11.06
N GLY A 171 -9.05 -50.64 9.72
CA GLY A 171 -10.19 -50.08 8.99
C GLY A 171 -9.84 -48.86 8.11
N TYR A 172 -8.65 -48.27 8.22
CA TYR A 172 -8.16 -47.19 7.35
C TYR A 172 -7.55 -47.68 6.02
N SER A 173 -7.22 -48.97 5.91
CA SER A 173 -6.61 -49.54 4.71
C SER A 173 -7.43 -49.24 3.45
N GLY A 174 -6.73 -48.90 2.36
CA GLY A 174 -7.34 -48.48 1.10
C GLY A 174 -7.87 -47.04 1.10
N GLY A 175 -7.81 -46.34 2.23
CA GLY A 175 -8.28 -44.96 2.35
C GLY A 175 -7.36 -43.96 1.65
N PRO A 176 -7.92 -42.92 1.02
CA PRO A 176 -7.12 -41.91 0.35
C PRO A 176 -6.30 -41.12 1.38
N VAL A 177 -5.02 -40.94 1.10
CA VAL A 177 -4.16 -39.95 1.74
C VAL A 177 -4.15 -38.74 0.84
N TRP A 178 -4.57 -37.57 1.33
CA TRP A 178 -4.68 -36.36 0.53
C TRP A 178 -3.78 -35.24 1.05
N ASP A 179 -3.34 -34.39 0.14
CA ASP A 179 -2.65 -33.15 0.45
C ASP A 179 -3.67 -32.12 1.00
N GLN A 180 -3.42 -31.59 2.19
CA GLN A 180 -4.38 -30.67 2.83
C GLN A 180 -4.47 -29.30 2.14
N GLY A 181 -3.44 -28.92 1.38
CA GLY A 181 -3.40 -27.69 0.62
C GLY A 181 -4.28 -27.75 -0.63
N THR A 182 -4.20 -28.87 -1.36
CA THR A 182 -4.83 -29.03 -2.69
C THR A 182 -6.08 -29.91 -2.69
N GLY A 183 -6.26 -30.80 -1.69
CA GLY A 183 -7.32 -31.81 -1.68
C GLY A 183 -7.08 -32.96 -2.67
N GLN A 184 -5.88 -33.06 -3.26
CA GLN A 184 -5.51 -34.12 -4.19
C GLN A 184 -4.97 -35.34 -3.44
N VAL A 185 -5.19 -36.52 -4.01
CA VAL A 185 -4.79 -37.80 -3.42
C VAL A 185 -3.31 -38.07 -3.72
N VAL A 186 -2.52 -38.19 -2.66
CA VAL A 186 -1.09 -38.54 -2.65
C VAL A 186 -0.89 -40.05 -2.79
N GLY A 187 -1.88 -40.84 -2.36
CA GLY A 187 -1.86 -42.29 -2.40
C GLY A 187 -2.97 -42.93 -1.57
N ILE A 188 -2.85 -44.23 -1.28
CA ILE A 188 -3.76 -44.93 -0.36
C ILE A 188 -3.01 -45.53 0.83
N VAL A 189 -3.65 -45.51 2.00
CA VAL A 189 -3.09 -46.07 3.23
C VAL A 189 -2.91 -47.58 3.08
N GLN A 190 -1.70 -48.04 3.36
CA GLN A 190 -1.31 -49.44 3.33
C GLN A 190 -0.69 -49.81 4.68
N ALA A 191 -1.42 -50.54 5.52
CA ALA A 191 -0.91 -50.90 6.84
C ALA A 191 -0.03 -52.18 6.80
N VAL A 192 1.19 -52.09 7.36
CA VAL A 192 1.89 -53.22 8.02
C VAL A 192 2.70 -52.68 9.20
N PRO A 193 2.54 -53.25 10.41
CA PRO A 193 3.74 -53.61 11.15
C PRO A 193 3.63 -55.01 11.77
N THR A 194 4.54 -55.91 11.37
CA THR A 194 4.81 -57.18 12.09
C THR A 194 6.07 -57.13 12.95
N SER A 195 6.79 -55.99 12.99
CA SER A 195 8.04 -55.86 13.73
C SER A 195 8.13 -54.56 14.55
N GLY A 196 7.49 -54.53 15.72
CA GLY A 196 8.01 -53.93 16.96
C GLY A 196 8.40 -52.44 17.07
N ARG A 197 8.40 -51.63 16.01
CA ARG A 197 8.48 -50.15 16.09
C ARG A 197 7.17 -49.57 15.57
N ALA A 198 6.24 -49.41 16.51
CA ALA A 198 4.97 -48.76 16.24
C ALA A 198 5.18 -47.25 16.22
N ASP A 199 5.46 -46.65 15.06
CA ASP A 199 5.39 -45.18 14.87
C ASP A 199 5.24 -44.70 13.39
N ASP A 200 5.26 -45.56 12.34
CA ASP A 200 5.24 -45.10 10.93
C ASP A 200 4.03 -45.61 10.10
N VAL A 201 3.43 -44.75 9.27
CA VAL A 201 2.37 -45.12 8.30
C VAL A 201 2.90 -45.11 6.86
N TYR A 202 2.62 -46.20 6.14
CA TYR A 202 3.01 -46.38 4.74
C TYR A 202 1.83 -46.15 3.80
N VAL A 203 2.13 -45.52 2.65
CA VAL A 203 1.14 -45.10 1.66
C VAL A 203 1.57 -45.60 0.29
N ILE A 204 0.73 -46.36 -0.41
CA ILE A 204 0.97 -46.70 -1.82
C ILE A 204 0.87 -45.39 -2.61
N SER A 205 1.97 -45.00 -3.27
CA SER A 205 2.06 -43.71 -3.94
C SER A 205 1.07 -43.58 -5.10
N ALA A 206 0.64 -42.35 -5.39
CA ALA A 206 -0.13 -42.03 -6.59
C ALA A 206 0.54 -42.55 -7.87
N ALA A 207 1.87 -42.53 -7.96
CA ALA A 207 2.61 -43.08 -9.08
C ALA A 207 2.37 -44.60 -9.24
N THR A 208 2.36 -45.34 -8.13
CA THR A 208 2.04 -46.77 -8.12
C THR A 208 0.59 -47.02 -8.53
N LEU A 209 -0.35 -46.20 -8.04
CA LEU A 209 -1.76 -46.31 -8.42
C LEU A 209 -1.96 -46.07 -9.93
N VAL A 210 -1.32 -45.07 -10.51
CA VAL A 210 -1.40 -44.81 -11.96
C VAL A 210 -0.78 -45.93 -12.77
N ARG A 211 0.37 -46.47 -12.36
CA ARG A 211 0.93 -47.67 -13.00
C ARG A 211 0.00 -48.87 -12.87
N ALA A 212 -0.74 -48.94 -11.77
CA ALA A 212 -1.68 -50.00 -11.49
C ALA A 212 -2.90 -49.95 -12.41
N TRP A 213 -3.45 -48.78 -12.67
CA TRP A 213 -4.67 -48.61 -13.46
C TRP A 213 -4.66 -47.31 -14.30
N PRO A 214 -3.78 -47.22 -15.31
CA PRO A 214 -3.55 -45.98 -16.06
C PRO A 214 -4.76 -45.55 -16.91
N GLU A 215 -5.67 -46.46 -17.23
CA GLU A 215 -6.86 -46.20 -18.04
C GLU A 215 -7.92 -45.38 -17.28
N VAL A 216 -7.91 -45.42 -15.94
CA VAL A 216 -8.88 -44.74 -15.07
C VAL A 216 -8.20 -43.66 -14.23
N LEU A 217 -7.00 -43.94 -13.73
CA LEU A 217 -6.32 -43.03 -12.83
C LEU A 217 -5.51 -42.00 -13.59
N TYR A 218 -5.95 -40.75 -13.45
CA TYR A 218 -5.32 -39.59 -14.04
C TYR A 218 -4.41 -38.88 -13.05
N ARG A 219 -3.18 -38.60 -13.49
CA ARG A 219 -2.25 -37.73 -12.79
C ARG A 219 -2.08 -36.42 -13.55
N PRO A 220 -2.38 -35.26 -12.94
CA PRO A 220 -2.16 -33.98 -13.57
C PRO A 220 -0.67 -33.72 -13.79
N PRO A 221 -0.28 -33.10 -14.93
CA PRO A 221 1.07 -32.63 -15.13
C PRO A 221 1.43 -31.52 -14.13
N PRO A 222 2.74 -31.24 -13.92
CA PRO A 222 3.20 -30.11 -13.12
C PRO A 222 2.49 -28.82 -13.52
N ASN A 223 2.12 -28.00 -12.54
CA ASN A 223 1.39 -26.76 -12.80
C ASN A 223 2.31 -25.72 -13.45
N PRO A 224 2.01 -25.26 -14.68
CA PRO A 224 2.88 -24.33 -15.38
C PRO A 224 2.68 -22.88 -14.96
N TYR A 225 1.61 -22.58 -14.22
CA TYR A 225 1.28 -21.24 -13.76
C TYR A 225 1.85 -20.96 -12.37
N ARG A 226 2.41 -19.77 -12.17
CA ARG A 226 3.20 -19.41 -10.96
C ARG A 226 2.41 -18.66 -9.90
N GLY A 227 1.13 -18.39 -10.17
CA GLY A 227 0.24 -17.73 -9.24
C GLY A 227 0.69 -16.30 -8.95
N LEU A 228 0.91 -16.00 -7.66
CA LEU A 228 1.39 -14.69 -7.22
C LEU A 228 2.92 -14.54 -7.30
N SER A 229 3.65 -15.60 -7.60
CA SER A 229 5.11 -15.54 -7.71
C SER A 229 5.53 -15.08 -9.11
N ALA A 230 6.63 -14.33 -9.18
CA ALA A 230 7.25 -14.02 -10.46
C ALA A 230 7.84 -15.29 -11.10
N PHE A 231 7.72 -15.41 -12.43
CA PHE A 231 8.46 -16.43 -13.18
C PHE A 231 9.97 -16.25 -12.98
N THR A 232 10.65 -17.36 -12.70
CA THR A 232 12.11 -17.48 -12.55
C THR A 232 12.73 -18.04 -13.83
N GLU A 233 14.05 -18.11 -13.88
CA GLU A 233 14.76 -18.71 -15.01
C GLU A 233 14.32 -20.16 -15.28
N ALA A 234 14.05 -20.95 -14.24
CA ALA A 234 13.60 -22.34 -14.38
C ALA A 234 12.22 -22.45 -15.05
N ASP A 235 11.42 -21.38 -14.99
CA ASP A 235 10.06 -21.35 -15.53
C ASP A 235 10.03 -20.89 -17.01
N ALA A 236 11.18 -20.64 -17.64
CA ALA A 236 11.29 -20.19 -19.03
C ALA A 236 10.50 -21.04 -20.06
N PRO A 237 10.43 -22.39 -19.96
CA PRO A 237 9.61 -23.20 -20.86
C PRO A 237 8.11 -22.87 -20.81
N PHE A 238 7.65 -22.30 -19.70
CA PHE A 238 6.25 -21.92 -19.47
C PHE A 238 6.00 -20.42 -19.68
N PHE A 239 7.01 -19.64 -20.07
CA PHE A 239 6.90 -18.18 -20.21
C PHE A 239 6.53 -17.77 -21.64
N PHE A 240 5.25 -17.43 -21.86
CA PHE A 240 4.71 -17.06 -23.18
C PHE A 240 4.22 -15.61 -23.26
N GLY A 241 3.99 -15.12 -24.48
CA GLY A 241 3.38 -13.81 -24.72
C GLY A 241 4.31 -12.59 -24.61
N ARG A 242 5.62 -12.77 -24.45
CA ARG A 242 6.61 -11.67 -24.36
C ARG A 242 7.80 -11.80 -25.31
N ALA A 243 7.71 -12.65 -26.33
CA ALA A 243 8.85 -12.98 -27.20
C ALA A 243 9.48 -11.74 -27.88
N ASP A 244 8.65 -10.82 -28.37
CA ASP A 244 9.12 -9.61 -29.08
C ASP A 244 9.89 -8.68 -28.14
N PHE A 245 9.33 -8.42 -26.95
CA PHE A 245 10.00 -7.58 -25.94
C PHE A 245 11.28 -8.24 -25.39
N VAL A 246 11.28 -9.55 -25.19
CA VAL A 246 12.51 -10.27 -24.81
C VAL A 246 13.59 -10.13 -25.89
N THR A 247 13.20 -10.16 -27.17
CA THR A 247 14.14 -9.96 -28.29
C THR A 247 14.72 -8.54 -28.28
N GLU A 248 13.89 -7.54 -28.03
CA GLU A 248 14.33 -6.14 -27.84
C GLU A 248 15.36 -6.02 -26.70
N LEU A 249 15.11 -6.65 -25.55
CA LEU A 249 16.02 -6.62 -24.41
C LEU A 249 17.35 -7.35 -24.69
N VAL A 250 17.32 -8.49 -25.38
CA VAL A 250 18.53 -9.20 -25.78
C VAL A 250 19.40 -8.33 -26.68
N THR A 251 18.81 -7.63 -27.66
CA THR A 251 19.53 -6.64 -28.48
C THR A 251 20.10 -5.50 -27.63
N ALA A 252 19.32 -4.97 -26.70
CA ALA A 252 19.78 -3.90 -25.81
C ALA A 252 20.98 -4.33 -24.94
N VAL A 253 20.97 -5.56 -24.42
CA VAL A 253 22.07 -6.11 -23.62
C VAL A 253 23.38 -6.19 -24.40
N GLU A 254 23.35 -6.39 -25.71
CA GLU A 254 24.57 -6.37 -26.51
C GLU A 254 25.14 -4.94 -26.65
N GLU A 255 24.28 -3.97 -26.88
CA GLU A 255 24.66 -2.60 -27.25
C GLU A 255 24.91 -1.68 -26.06
N ARG A 256 24.29 -1.94 -24.91
CA ARG A 256 24.15 -0.97 -23.82
C ARG A 256 24.71 -1.50 -22.49
N PRO A 257 25.48 -0.70 -21.72
CA PRO A 257 25.99 -1.13 -20.41
C PRO A 257 24.89 -1.28 -19.35
N LEU A 258 23.83 -0.47 -19.44
CA LEU A 258 22.71 -0.43 -18.49
C LEU A 258 21.39 -0.54 -19.27
N ILE A 259 20.51 -1.43 -18.84
CA ILE A 259 19.22 -1.72 -19.47
C ILE A 259 18.13 -1.38 -18.46
N VAL A 260 17.38 -0.31 -18.71
CA VAL A 260 16.30 0.14 -17.82
C VAL A 260 14.97 -0.40 -18.35
N VAL A 261 14.34 -1.33 -17.63
CA VAL A 261 13.02 -1.89 -17.93
C VAL A 261 11.99 -1.26 -17.01
N ALA A 262 11.13 -0.39 -17.57
CA ALA A 262 10.13 0.32 -16.78
C ALA A 262 8.71 0.01 -17.23
N GLY A 263 7.82 -0.22 -16.27
CA GLY A 263 6.41 -0.55 -16.52
C GLY A 263 5.56 -0.44 -15.25
N ARG A 264 4.24 -0.38 -15.39
CA ARG A 264 3.30 -0.33 -14.25
C ARG A 264 3.48 -1.53 -13.30
N SER A 265 3.03 -1.44 -12.06
CA SER A 265 3.02 -2.61 -11.15
C SER A 265 2.21 -3.76 -11.79
N GLY A 266 2.65 -5.01 -11.60
CA GLY A 266 1.96 -6.20 -12.12
C GLY A 266 2.06 -6.51 -13.62
N VAL A 267 2.80 -5.74 -14.43
CA VAL A 267 2.91 -6.03 -15.90
C VAL A 267 3.93 -7.12 -16.27
N GLY A 268 4.60 -7.72 -15.27
CA GLY A 268 5.56 -8.82 -15.47
C GLY A 268 7.01 -8.41 -15.71
N LYS A 269 7.49 -7.28 -15.15
CA LYS A 269 8.86 -6.78 -15.32
C LYS A 269 9.92 -7.80 -14.87
N SER A 270 9.84 -8.24 -13.62
CA SER A 270 10.78 -9.22 -13.04
C SER A 270 10.74 -10.54 -13.81
N SER A 271 9.55 -10.99 -14.22
CA SER A 271 9.37 -12.21 -15.03
C SER A 271 9.98 -12.10 -16.43
N VAL A 272 9.81 -10.97 -17.11
CA VAL A 272 10.45 -10.72 -18.41
C VAL A 272 11.98 -10.80 -18.31
N VAL A 273 12.56 -10.27 -17.24
CA VAL A 273 14.01 -10.29 -17.05
C VAL A 273 14.48 -11.70 -16.67
N ALA A 274 13.87 -12.32 -15.67
CA ALA A 274 14.32 -13.60 -15.12
C ALA A 274 13.99 -14.81 -16.02
N ALA A 275 12.78 -14.89 -16.56
CA ALA A 275 12.32 -16.03 -17.37
C ALA A 275 12.40 -15.78 -18.89
N GLY A 276 12.56 -14.52 -19.31
CA GLY A 276 12.71 -14.15 -20.70
C GLY A 276 14.17 -13.86 -21.09
N LEU A 277 14.73 -12.79 -20.54
CA LEU A 277 16.06 -12.30 -20.92
C LEU A 277 17.19 -13.27 -20.51
N VAL A 278 17.24 -13.70 -19.25
CA VAL A 278 18.34 -14.51 -18.71
C VAL A 278 18.54 -15.83 -19.47
N PRO A 279 17.50 -16.67 -19.70
CA PRO A 279 17.67 -17.91 -20.45
C PRO A 279 18.21 -17.69 -21.86
N ARG A 280 17.69 -16.68 -22.58
CA ARG A 280 18.14 -16.35 -23.94
C ARG A 280 19.60 -15.92 -23.99
N LEU A 281 20.08 -15.19 -22.98
CA LEU A 281 21.50 -14.82 -22.89
C LEU A 281 22.38 -16.05 -22.64
N ARG A 282 21.96 -16.97 -21.75
CA ARG A 282 22.69 -18.22 -21.49
C ARG A 282 22.72 -19.16 -22.69
N GLU A 283 21.66 -19.18 -23.50
CA GLU A 283 21.65 -19.92 -24.78
C GLU A 283 22.65 -19.33 -25.80
N GLN A 284 22.83 -18.01 -25.80
CA GLN A 284 23.68 -17.30 -26.77
C GLN A 284 25.15 -17.19 -26.36
N GLY A 285 25.49 -17.38 -25.08
CA GLY A 285 26.86 -17.20 -24.61
C GLY A 285 27.09 -17.51 -23.13
N SER A 286 28.31 -17.27 -22.68
CA SER A 286 28.76 -17.62 -21.34
C SER A 286 28.56 -16.47 -20.35
N TRP A 287 27.39 -16.45 -19.71
CA TRP A 287 26.97 -15.41 -18.77
C TRP A 287 26.86 -15.93 -17.33
N ALA A 288 27.56 -15.28 -16.40
CA ALA A 288 27.23 -15.34 -14.98
C ALA A 288 26.12 -14.33 -14.65
N VAL A 289 25.21 -14.68 -13.76
CA VAL A 289 24.04 -13.84 -13.43
C VAL A 289 23.91 -13.73 -11.92
N GLY A 290 23.76 -12.51 -11.43
CA GLY A 290 23.42 -12.21 -10.04
C GLY A 290 22.23 -11.27 -9.99
N SER A 291 21.34 -11.44 -9.03
CA SER A 291 20.16 -10.59 -8.87
C SER A 291 19.95 -10.16 -7.43
N PHE A 292 19.53 -8.92 -7.22
CA PHE A 292 19.11 -8.45 -5.90
C PHE A 292 18.01 -7.40 -6.00
N ARG A 293 17.34 -7.17 -4.86
CA ARG A 293 16.49 -6.01 -4.62
C ARG A 293 17.24 -5.03 -3.72
N PRO A 294 17.21 -3.71 -3.95
CA PRO A 294 18.02 -2.74 -3.19
C PRO A 294 17.76 -2.69 -1.69
N GLY A 295 16.48 -2.58 -1.28
CA GLY A 295 16.05 -2.24 0.09
C GLY A 295 16.83 -1.11 0.77
N ASP A 296 16.97 -1.19 2.09
CA ASP A 296 17.68 -0.25 2.98
C ASP A 296 19.22 -0.22 2.84
N ASP A 297 19.86 -1.37 2.61
CA ASP A 297 21.30 -1.52 2.36
C ASP A 297 21.59 -2.12 0.97
N PRO A 298 21.54 -1.31 -0.09
CA PRO A 298 21.74 -1.78 -1.46
C PRO A 298 23.15 -2.27 -1.74
N MET A 299 24.17 -1.75 -1.06
CA MET A 299 25.56 -2.10 -1.32
C MET A 299 25.86 -3.52 -0.84
N THR A 300 25.43 -3.89 0.37
CA THR A 300 25.57 -5.26 0.85
C THR A 300 24.82 -6.26 -0.03
N ARG A 301 23.62 -5.90 -0.51
CA ARG A 301 22.83 -6.76 -1.40
C ARG A 301 23.45 -6.90 -2.79
N LEU A 302 24.04 -5.84 -3.35
CA LEU A 302 24.83 -5.90 -4.58
C LEU A 302 26.01 -6.87 -4.44
N ILE A 303 26.74 -6.78 -3.33
CA ILE A 303 27.87 -7.69 -3.06
C ILE A 303 27.41 -9.14 -2.90
N GLY A 304 26.27 -9.37 -2.25
CA GLY A 304 25.63 -10.69 -2.18
C GLY A 304 25.28 -11.25 -3.57
N ALA A 305 24.73 -10.44 -4.48
CA ALA A 305 24.42 -10.85 -5.85
C ALA A 305 25.69 -11.18 -6.66
N VAL A 306 26.78 -10.46 -6.44
CA VAL A 306 28.08 -10.76 -7.06
C VAL A 306 28.64 -12.08 -6.54
N ALA A 307 28.55 -12.32 -5.23
CA ALA A 307 28.98 -13.57 -4.62
C ALA A 307 28.19 -14.78 -5.15
N GLU A 308 26.87 -14.63 -5.27
CA GLU A 308 25.99 -15.63 -5.88
C GLU A 308 26.37 -15.90 -7.34
N ALA A 309 26.57 -14.84 -8.14
CA ALA A 309 27.01 -14.96 -9.53
C ALA A 309 28.37 -15.65 -9.67
N ALA A 310 29.22 -15.59 -8.64
CA ALA A 310 30.49 -16.30 -8.56
C ALA A 310 30.36 -17.78 -8.11
N GLY A 311 29.15 -18.26 -7.82
CA GLY A 311 28.85 -19.64 -7.42
C GLY A 311 28.92 -19.91 -5.92
N LEU A 312 28.97 -18.87 -5.07
CA LEU A 312 28.90 -19.02 -3.62
C LEU A 312 27.46 -19.31 -3.17
N ARG A 313 27.30 -20.02 -2.05
CA ARG A 313 25.98 -20.33 -1.44
C ARG A 313 25.87 -19.69 -0.05
N LEU A 314 24.66 -19.28 0.31
CA LEU A 314 24.35 -18.72 1.62
C LEU A 314 24.53 -19.75 2.76
N PRO A 315 24.92 -19.30 3.97
CA PRO A 315 25.37 -17.95 4.31
C PRO A 315 26.78 -17.64 3.78
N TYR A 316 27.02 -16.42 3.31
CA TYR A 316 28.31 -16.04 2.74
C TYR A 316 29.34 -15.75 3.84
N PRO A 317 30.60 -16.22 3.73
CA PRO A 317 31.65 -15.83 4.66
C PRO A 317 31.90 -14.32 4.63
N ILE A 318 31.96 -13.67 5.79
CA ILE A 318 32.18 -12.20 5.90
C ILE A 318 33.43 -11.75 5.11
N ARG A 319 34.52 -12.52 5.18
CA ARG A 319 35.75 -12.23 4.44
C ARG A 319 35.56 -12.20 2.92
N GLU A 320 34.68 -13.05 2.39
CA GLU A 320 34.39 -13.07 0.96
C GLU A 320 33.57 -11.85 0.55
N LEU A 321 32.56 -11.48 1.34
CA LEU A 321 31.78 -10.25 1.10
C LEU A 321 32.69 -9.01 1.12
N GLN A 322 33.60 -8.93 2.09
CA GLN A 322 34.54 -7.82 2.21
C GLN A 322 35.51 -7.77 1.02
N ALA A 323 36.02 -8.91 0.57
CA ALA A 323 36.88 -8.98 -0.62
C ALA A 323 36.15 -8.53 -1.90
N TRP A 324 34.86 -8.84 -2.04
CA TRP A 324 34.06 -8.34 -3.16
C TRP A 324 33.81 -6.82 -3.07
N GLN A 325 33.58 -6.30 -1.87
CA GLN A 325 33.45 -4.86 -1.63
C GLN A 325 34.73 -4.10 -2.01
N ASP A 326 35.89 -4.60 -1.58
CA ASP A 326 37.19 -4.01 -1.92
C ASP A 326 37.44 -4.00 -3.44
N ARG A 327 37.16 -5.13 -4.12
CA ARG A 327 37.29 -5.24 -5.59
C ARG A 327 36.39 -4.25 -6.34
N LEU A 328 35.16 -4.05 -5.85
CA LEU A 328 34.21 -3.10 -6.45
C LEU A 328 34.68 -1.65 -6.23
N ALA A 329 35.18 -1.32 -5.04
CA ALA A 329 35.69 0.01 -4.70
C ALA A 329 36.95 0.36 -5.52
N GLU A 330 37.93 -0.54 -5.59
CA GLU A 330 39.19 -0.30 -6.29
C GLU A 330 39.02 -0.32 -7.82
N GLY A 331 38.38 -1.37 -8.34
CA GLY A 331 38.39 -1.69 -9.77
C GLY A 331 37.06 -1.50 -10.50
N GLY A 332 35.99 -1.17 -9.78
CA GLY A 332 34.65 -0.97 -10.35
C GLY A 332 34.00 -2.24 -10.90
N PRO A 333 32.86 -2.09 -11.60
CA PRO A 333 32.08 -3.21 -12.14
C PRO A 333 32.88 -4.12 -13.09
N ALA A 334 33.79 -3.56 -13.89
CA ALA A 334 34.59 -4.33 -14.84
C ALA A 334 35.58 -5.28 -14.14
N ALA A 335 36.17 -4.85 -13.03
CA ALA A 335 37.09 -5.69 -12.26
C ALA A 335 36.35 -6.86 -11.61
N VAL A 336 35.18 -6.60 -11.00
CA VAL A 336 34.31 -7.62 -10.41
C VAL A 336 33.94 -8.68 -11.46
N ALA A 337 33.49 -8.26 -12.64
CA ALA A 337 33.11 -9.19 -13.70
C ALA A 337 34.24 -10.07 -14.19
N ARG A 338 35.48 -9.56 -14.24
CA ARG A 338 36.66 -10.35 -14.57
C ARG A 338 36.92 -11.45 -13.53
N TYR A 339 36.77 -11.14 -12.24
CA TYR A 339 36.91 -12.15 -11.19
C TYR A 339 35.81 -13.19 -11.21
N VAL A 340 34.55 -12.79 -11.40
CA VAL A 340 33.43 -13.72 -11.57
C VAL A 340 33.65 -14.62 -12.78
N GLY A 341 34.13 -14.06 -13.90
CA GLY A 341 34.47 -14.83 -15.10
C GLY A 341 35.55 -15.88 -14.85
N VAL A 342 36.60 -15.53 -14.09
CA VAL A 342 37.64 -16.51 -13.69
C VAL A 342 37.07 -17.60 -12.78
N ALA A 343 36.20 -17.25 -11.82
CA ALA A 343 35.63 -18.21 -10.87
C ALA A 343 34.64 -19.19 -11.53
N THR A 344 33.87 -18.72 -12.51
CA THR A 344 32.79 -19.50 -13.14
C THR A 344 33.12 -20.05 -14.52
N GLY A 345 34.22 -19.60 -15.14
CA GLY A 345 34.54 -19.87 -16.54
C GLY A 345 33.68 -19.07 -17.54
N THR A 346 32.95 -18.06 -17.06
CA THR A 346 32.10 -17.21 -17.91
C THR A 346 32.85 -16.02 -18.49
N SER A 347 32.37 -15.48 -19.60
CA SER A 347 33.00 -14.33 -20.28
C SER A 347 32.33 -12.99 -19.94
N ARG A 348 31.09 -13.01 -19.44
CA ARG A 348 30.31 -11.81 -19.13
C ARG A 348 29.49 -11.99 -17.85
N LEU A 349 29.28 -10.90 -17.13
CA LEU A 349 28.44 -10.81 -15.95
C LEU A 349 27.19 -9.97 -16.24
N LEU A 350 26.02 -10.48 -15.89
CA LEU A 350 24.77 -9.72 -15.83
C LEU A 350 24.37 -9.54 -14.36
N LEU A 351 24.21 -8.29 -13.92
CA LEU A 351 23.65 -7.97 -12.62
C LEU A 351 22.23 -7.42 -12.80
N ILE A 352 21.27 -8.01 -12.09
CA ILE A 352 19.86 -7.61 -12.14
C ILE A 352 19.53 -6.87 -10.84
N ILE A 353 19.05 -5.64 -10.97
CA ILE A 353 18.50 -4.86 -9.87
C ILE A 353 16.99 -4.81 -10.05
N ASP A 354 16.27 -5.65 -9.32
CA ASP A 354 14.81 -5.71 -9.35
C ASP A 354 14.21 -4.73 -8.34
N GLN A 355 13.04 -4.16 -8.63
CA GLN A 355 12.38 -3.16 -7.79
C GLN A 355 13.29 -1.97 -7.43
N PHE A 356 13.92 -1.37 -8.43
CA PHE A 356 14.87 -0.27 -8.23
C PHE A 356 14.26 0.97 -7.56
N GLU A 357 12.94 1.14 -7.63
CA GLU A 357 12.23 2.16 -6.86
C GLU A 357 12.57 2.15 -5.35
N GLN A 358 12.97 1.01 -4.78
CA GLN A 358 13.40 0.89 -3.38
C GLN A 358 14.60 1.79 -3.04
N VAL A 359 15.45 2.09 -4.03
CA VAL A 359 16.56 3.04 -3.86
C VAL A 359 16.04 4.43 -3.46
N PHE A 360 14.82 4.79 -3.89
CA PHE A 360 14.22 6.08 -3.59
C PHE A 360 13.35 6.05 -2.32
N THR A 361 12.71 4.92 -2.02
CA THR A 361 11.72 4.80 -0.94
C THR A 361 12.27 4.26 0.37
N GLU A 362 13.30 3.40 0.34
CA GLU A 362 13.80 2.69 1.54
C GLU A 362 15.26 3.03 1.86
N CYS A 363 16.05 3.36 0.83
CA CYS A 363 17.48 3.62 0.97
C CYS A 363 17.79 5.06 1.40
N GLY A 364 18.66 5.19 2.42
CA GLY A 364 19.20 6.47 2.89
C GLY A 364 20.10 7.18 1.87
N PRO A 365 20.33 8.49 2.01
CA PRO A 365 21.03 9.31 1.01
C PRO A 365 22.45 8.82 0.71
N ASP A 366 23.21 8.41 1.73
CA ASP A 366 24.61 7.98 1.56
C ASP A 366 24.71 6.64 0.81
N GLN A 367 23.85 5.68 1.16
CA GLN A 367 23.78 4.37 0.49
C GLN A 367 23.31 4.50 -0.96
N ARG A 368 22.37 5.43 -1.21
CA ARG A 368 21.89 5.78 -2.55
C ARG A 368 23.01 6.36 -3.40
N ALA A 369 23.78 7.30 -2.85
CA ALA A 369 24.92 7.89 -3.53
C ALA A 369 25.96 6.83 -3.92
N ALA A 370 26.29 5.91 -3.00
CA ALA A 370 27.24 4.83 -3.26
C ALA A 370 26.81 3.91 -4.42
N LEU A 371 25.53 3.52 -4.48
CA LEU A 371 25.02 2.73 -5.61
C LEU A 371 25.05 3.53 -6.92
N PHE A 372 24.71 4.81 -6.89
CA PHE A 372 24.76 5.67 -8.07
C PHE A 372 26.19 5.85 -8.60
N ASP A 373 27.19 5.92 -7.73
CA ASP A 373 28.60 5.98 -8.15
C ASP A 373 29.01 4.72 -8.94
N VAL A 374 28.55 3.54 -8.52
CA VAL A 374 28.78 2.28 -9.24
C VAL A 374 28.14 2.30 -10.62
N LEU A 375 26.89 2.77 -10.73
CA LEU A 375 26.15 2.85 -11.99
C LEU A 375 26.69 3.94 -12.92
N ASN A 376 27.11 5.08 -12.37
CA ASN A 376 27.78 6.15 -13.12
C ASN A 376 29.07 5.65 -13.75
N ARG A 377 29.89 4.91 -12.98
CA ARG A 377 31.12 4.30 -13.49
C ARG A 377 30.84 3.30 -14.61
N LEU A 378 29.81 2.45 -14.46
CA LEU A 378 29.37 1.52 -15.50
C LEU A 378 28.99 2.23 -16.80
N VAL A 379 28.19 3.29 -16.71
CA VAL A 379 27.71 4.08 -17.87
C VAL A 379 28.84 4.85 -18.54
N ALA A 380 29.77 5.38 -17.75
CA ALA A 380 30.93 6.13 -18.25
C ALA A 380 31.95 5.22 -18.96
N GLU A 381 32.32 4.10 -18.34
CA GLU A 381 33.37 3.20 -18.86
C GLU A 381 32.86 2.24 -19.94
N ARG A 382 31.55 1.95 -19.97
CA ARG A 382 30.89 1.02 -20.92
C ARG A 382 31.62 -0.33 -21.11
N PRO A 383 32.04 -1.02 -20.03
CA PRO A 383 32.78 -2.27 -20.15
C PRO A 383 31.95 -3.35 -20.85
N ARG A 384 32.54 -4.15 -21.75
CA ARG A 384 31.83 -5.27 -22.42
C ARG A 384 31.61 -6.50 -21.52
N SER A 385 32.43 -6.63 -20.48
CA SER A 385 32.41 -7.78 -19.55
C SER A 385 31.25 -7.74 -18.55
N VAL A 386 30.57 -6.62 -18.37
CA VAL A 386 29.46 -6.49 -17.41
C VAL A 386 28.30 -5.71 -17.99
N ARG A 387 27.08 -6.14 -17.64
CA ARG A 387 25.82 -5.48 -17.95
C ARG A 387 24.98 -5.40 -16.69
N VAL A 388 24.21 -4.32 -16.56
CA VAL A 388 23.23 -4.17 -15.49
C VAL A 388 21.85 -4.04 -16.08
N ALA A 389 20.91 -4.86 -15.63
CA ALA A 389 19.50 -4.73 -15.96
C ALA A 389 18.74 -4.23 -14.73
N VAL A 390 18.05 -3.11 -14.88
CA VAL A 390 17.25 -2.49 -13.83
C VAL A 390 15.77 -2.68 -14.17
N SER A 391 15.01 -3.24 -13.23
CA SER A 391 13.55 -3.35 -13.29
C SER A 391 12.93 -2.34 -12.33
N MET A 392 12.04 -1.48 -12.84
CA MET A 392 11.40 -0.45 -12.00
C MET A 392 9.98 -0.06 -12.42
N ARG A 393 9.24 0.58 -11.51
CA ARG A 393 7.96 1.19 -11.88
C ARG A 393 8.13 2.50 -12.66
N THR A 394 7.25 2.74 -13.62
CA THR A 394 7.33 3.91 -14.52
C THR A 394 7.18 5.25 -13.77
N ASP A 395 6.46 5.29 -12.65
CA ASP A 395 6.30 6.47 -11.78
C ASP A 395 7.59 6.86 -11.04
N PHE A 396 8.61 5.99 -10.99
CA PHE A 396 9.93 6.29 -10.42
C PHE A 396 10.99 6.53 -11.51
N HIS A 397 10.66 6.35 -12.79
CA HIS A 397 11.63 6.53 -13.89
C HIS A 397 12.18 7.96 -13.92
N TRP A 398 11.34 8.97 -13.66
CA TRP A 398 11.78 10.36 -13.63
C TRP A 398 12.82 10.63 -12.52
N LEU A 399 12.72 9.97 -11.36
CA LEU A 399 13.72 10.10 -10.29
C LEU A 399 15.08 9.55 -10.72
N LEU A 400 15.10 8.48 -11.53
CA LEU A 400 16.34 7.97 -12.11
C LEU A 400 16.91 8.92 -13.17
N THR A 401 16.06 9.63 -13.92
CA THR A 401 16.55 10.64 -14.89
C THR A 401 17.16 11.89 -14.25
N GLU A 402 16.85 12.14 -12.97
CA GLU A 402 17.44 13.21 -12.15
C GLU A 402 18.65 12.72 -11.32
N ALA A 403 19.08 11.47 -11.51
CA ALA A 403 20.26 10.94 -10.83
C ALA A 403 21.55 11.66 -11.28
N PRO A 404 22.62 11.68 -10.44
CA PRO A 404 23.87 12.33 -10.80
C PRO A 404 24.43 11.85 -12.14
N GLU A 405 24.98 12.77 -12.92
CA GLU A 405 25.49 12.48 -14.26
C GLU A 405 26.75 11.59 -14.23
N PRO A 406 26.94 10.71 -15.23
CA PRO A 406 26.19 10.58 -16.50
C PRO A 406 24.93 9.67 -16.45
N LEU A 407 24.56 9.10 -15.30
CA LEU A 407 23.46 8.14 -15.20
C LEU A 407 22.10 8.75 -15.55
N GLY A 408 21.82 9.96 -15.07
CA GLY A 408 20.56 10.66 -15.30
C GLY A 408 20.28 10.87 -16.80
N SER A 409 21.22 11.52 -17.51
CA SER A 409 21.12 11.72 -18.96
C SER A 409 21.05 10.40 -19.74
N TYR A 410 21.81 9.39 -19.32
CA TYR A 410 21.76 8.06 -19.94
C TYR A 410 20.37 7.42 -19.81
N ALA A 411 19.80 7.40 -18.61
CA ALA A 411 18.49 6.79 -18.33
C ALA A 411 17.32 7.52 -19.01
N LYS A 412 17.50 8.81 -19.32
CA LYS A 412 16.54 9.62 -20.09
C LYS A 412 16.42 9.13 -21.53
N GLU A 413 17.54 8.75 -22.15
CA GLU A 413 17.60 8.30 -23.55
C GLU A 413 17.43 6.78 -23.70
N HIS A 414 17.82 5.99 -22.70
CA HIS A 414 17.96 4.53 -22.82
C HIS A 414 17.09 3.77 -21.81
N TRP A 415 15.79 3.71 -22.09
CA TRP A 415 14.85 2.89 -21.32
C TRP A 415 13.87 2.15 -22.22
N HIS A 416 13.32 1.05 -21.69
CA HIS A 416 12.45 0.11 -22.39
C HIS A 416 11.12 0.04 -21.66
N HIS A 417 10.07 0.54 -22.31
CA HIS A 417 8.74 0.57 -21.73
C HIS A 417 8.02 -0.78 -21.90
N LEU A 418 7.86 -1.52 -20.80
CA LEU A 418 7.10 -2.77 -20.82
C LEU A 418 5.59 -2.46 -20.86
N ARG A 419 5.04 -2.55 -22.08
CA ARG A 419 3.62 -2.30 -22.36
C ARG A 419 2.71 -3.44 -21.86
N PRO A 420 1.41 -3.14 -21.67
CA PRO A 420 0.36 -4.16 -21.62
C PRO A 420 0.52 -5.20 -22.73
N MET A 421 0.23 -6.48 -22.46
CA MET A 421 0.14 -7.49 -23.51
C MET A 421 -1.00 -7.15 -24.49
N SER A 422 -0.75 -7.33 -25.77
CA SER A 422 -1.79 -7.38 -26.80
C SER A 422 -2.71 -8.60 -26.59
N ALA A 423 -3.88 -8.61 -27.24
CA ALA A 423 -4.81 -9.74 -27.14
C ALA A 423 -4.17 -11.08 -27.58
N GLY A 424 -3.31 -11.06 -28.60
CA GLY A 424 -2.59 -12.26 -29.06
C GLY A 424 -1.51 -12.71 -28.09
N GLU A 425 -0.72 -11.77 -27.55
CA GLU A 425 0.28 -12.07 -26.51
C GLU A 425 -0.36 -12.64 -25.25
N LEU A 426 -1.48 -12.05 -24.80
CA LEU A 426 -2.23 -12.51 -23.64
C LEU A 426 -2.81 -13.91 -23.87
N HIS A 427 -3.41 -14.16 -25.04
CA HIS A 427 -3.94 -15.48 -25.37
C HIS A 427 -2.84 -16.55 -25.37
N LEU A 428 -1.64 -16.23 -25.87
CA LEU A 428 -0.47 -17.11 -25.79
C LEU A 428 0.00 -17.33 -24.35
N ALA A 429 0.01 -16.28 -23.52
CA ALA A 429 0.35 -16.39 -22.10
C ALA A 429 -0.63 -17.30 -21.33
N VAL A 430 -1.92 -17.27 -21.69
CA VAL A 430 -2.94 -18.14 -21.09
C VAL A 430 -2.82 -19.58 -21.58
N THR A 431 -2.74 -19.81 -22.89
CA THR A 431 -2.88 -21.15 -23.49
C THR A 431 -1.56 -21.89 -23.70
N GLY A 432 -0.47 -21.16 -23.93
CA GLY A 432 0.86 -21.70 -24.20
C GLY A 432 1.39 -22.61 -23.08
N PRO A 433 1.37 -22.18 -21.80
CA PRO A 433 1.88 -22.97 -20.69
C PRO A 433 1.15 -24.31 -20.53
N ALA A 434 -0.19 -24.31 -20.60
CA ALA A 434 -1.00 -25.53 -20.50
C ALA A 434 -0.70 -26.55 -21.60
N ARG A 435 -0.49 -26.06 -22.83
CA ARG A 435 -0.16 -26.88 -23.98
C ARG A 435 1.17 -27.61 -23.78
N VAL A 436 2.23 -26.89 -23.37
CA VAL A 436 3.57 -27.50 -23.22
C VAL A 436 3.74 -28.34 -21.96
N ALA A 437 2.94 -28.11 -20.91
CA ALA A 437 3.04 -28.87 -19.66
C ALA A 437 2.48 -30.30 -19.74
N GLY A 438 1.55 -30.57 -20.67
CA GLY A 438 1.04 -31.93 -20.87
C GLY A 438 -0.23 -32.02 -21.72
N ASP A 439 -0.37 -31.14 -22.72
CA ASP A 439 -1.53 -31.07 -23.62
C ASP A 439 -2.87 -30.87 -22.90
N VAL A 440 -2.87 -30.06 -21.84
CA VAL A 440 -4.10 -29.67 -21.15
C VAL A 440 -4.85 -28.64 -22.01
N THR A 441 -6.15 -28.86 -22.19
CA THR A 441 -7.01 -28.07 -23.08
C THR A 441 -7.97 -27.20 -22.28
N PHE A 442 -8.32 -26.05 -22.84
CA PHE A 442 -9.39 -25.19 -22.32
C PHE A 442 -10.70 -25.60 -23.00
N ALA A 443 -11.79 -25.66 -22.23
CA ALA A 443 -13.13 -25.83 -22.80
C ALA A 443 -13.46 -24.68 -23.78
N ASP A 444 -14.31 -24.97 -24.77
CA ASP A 444 -14.67 -24.01 -25.82
C ASP A 444 -15.10 -22.65 -25.24
N GLY A 445 -14.45 -21.57 -25.70
CA GLY A 445 -14.74 -20.19 -25.30
C GLY A 445 -14.15 -19.76 -23.95
N LEU A 446 -13.55 -20.66 -23.16
CA LEU A 446 -13.01 -20.32 -21.84
C LEU A 446 -11.78 -19.42 -21.94
N ALA A 447 -10.84 -19.73 -22.84
CA ALA A 447 -9.62 -18.94 -23.00
C ALA A 447 -9.95 -17.52 -23.51
N GLU A 448 -10.90 -17.41 -24.43
CA GLU A 448 -11.42 -16.14 -24.94
C GLU A 448 -12.10 -15.35 -23.82
N GLN A 449 -12.95 -15.99 -23.01
CA GLN A 449 -13.61 -15.33 -21.88
C GLN A 449 -12.58 -14.79 -20.86
N ILE A 450 -11.57 -15.59 -20.50
CA ILE A 450 -10.49 -15.18 -19.59
C ILE A 450 -9.74 -13.96 -20.18
N CYS A 451 -9.42 -13.99 -21.48
CA CYS A 451 -8.73 -12.89 -22.14
C CYS A 451 -9.61 -11.62 -22.24
N ASP A 452 -10.91 -11.79 -22.50
CA ASP A 452 -11.88 -10.70 -22.62
C ASP A 452 -12.13 -9.99 -21.28
N GLU A 453 -12.23 -10.75 -20.19
CA GLU A 453 -12.32 -10.20 -18.83
C GLU A 453 -11.06 -9.37 -18.46
N PHE A 454 -9.93 -9.64 -19.12
CA PHE A 454 -8.67 -8.90 -18.97
C PHE A 454 -8.47 -7.73 -19.94
N LYS A 455 -9.30 -7.60 -20.99
CA LYS A 455 -9.14 -6.51 -21.96
C LYS A 455 -9.28 -5.15 -21.27
N GLY A 456 -8.24 -4.33 -21.40
CA GLY A 456 -8.19 -2.99 -20.79
C GLY A 456 -7.67 -2.94 -19.35
N ARG A 457 -7.20 -4.06 -18.77
CA ARG A 457 -6.65 -4.14 -17.39
C ARG A 457 -5.22 -4.70 -17.33
N PRO A 458 -4.21 -3.96 -17.84
CA PRO A 458 -2.86 -4.49 -18.05
C PRO A 458 -2.05 -4.87 -16.83
N ALA A 459 -2.40 -4.32 -15.67
CA ALA A 459 -1.58 -4.35 -14.45
C ALA A 459 -1.95 -5.50 -13.50
N GLU A 460 -2.76 -6.46 -13.97
CA GLU A 460 -3.36 -7.50 -13.14
C GLU A 460 -2.90 -8.93 -13.51
N LEU A 461 -1.82 -9.10 -14.30
CA LEU A 461 -1.29 -10.42 -14.66
C LEU A 461 -1.08 -11.38 -13.46
N PRO A 462 -0.67 -10.93 -12.26
CA PRO A 462 -0.60 -11.80 -11.08
C PRO A 462 -1.96 -12.40 -10.69
N LEU A 463 -3.06 -11.67 -10.86
CA LEU A 463 -4.42 -12.19 -10.64
C LEU A 463 -4.79 -13.23 -11.70
N LEU A 464 -4.38 -13.01 -12.96
CA LEU A 464 -4.55 -13.99 -14.03
C LEU A 464 -3.83 -15.29 -13.69
N GLU A 465 -2.53 -15.20 -13.40
CA GLU A 465 -1.69 -16.33 -13.04
C GLU A 465 -2.24 -17.06 -11.81
N PHE A 466 -2.65 -16.33 -10.77
CA PHE A 466 -3.30 -16.95 -9.61
C PHE A 466 -4.55 -17.72 -9.98
N THR A 467 -5.41 -17.13 -10.82
CA THR A 467 -6.65 -17.76 -11.26
C THR A 467 -6.38 -19.00 -12.11
N LEU A 468 -5.39 -18.94 -13.01
CA LEU A 468 -4.98 -20.08 -13.83
C LEU A 468 -4.34 -21.18 -12.99
N THR A 469 -3.54 -20.84 -11.98
CA THR A 469 -3.02 -21.81 -10.99
C THR A 469 -4.17 -22.52 -10.28
N ARG A 470 -5.17 -21.79 -9.79
CA ARG A 470 -6.35 -22.38 -9.13
C ARG A 470 -7.20 -23.21 -10.09
N LEU A 471 -7.38 -22.75 -11.32
CA LEU A 471 -8.14 -23.47 -12.35
C LEU A 471 -7.45 -24.77 -12.75
N TRP A 472 -6.11 -24.76 -12.86
CA TRP A 472 -5.28 -25.94 -13.13
C TRP A 472 -5.41 -27.02 -12.06
N GLU A 473 -5.48 -26.62 -10.79
CA GLU A 473 -5.69 -27.55 -9.68
C GLU A 473 -7.07 -28.24 -9.73
N LEU A 474 -8.05 -27.60 -10.40
CA LEU A 474 -9.42 -28.10 -10.60
C LEU A 474 -9.63 -28.78 -11.96
N GLN A 475 -8.55 -29.15 -12.64
CA GLN A 475 -8.65 -29.78 -13.95
C GLN A 475 -9.33 -31.16 -13.89
N GLN A 476 -10.08 -31.49 -14.95
CA GLN A 476 -10.76 -32.76 -15.10
C GLN A 476 -10.23 -33.46 -16.36
N GLY A 477 -9.43 -34.52 -16.19
CA GLY A 477 -8.93 -35.32 -17.32
C GLY A 477 -8.22 -34.51 -18.41
N ARG A 478 -7.31 -33.61 -18.05
CA ARG A 478 -6.63 -32.64 -18.96
C ARG A 478 -7.53 -31.57 -19.57
N SER A 479 -8.70 -31.30 -18.99
CA SER A 479 -9.57 -30.20 -19.41
C SER A 479 -9.78 -29.18 -18.28
N LEU A 480 -9.60 -27.90 -18.61
CA LEU A 480 -9.99 -26.76 -17.77
C LEU A 480 -11.40 -26.32 -18.18
N THR A 481 -12.33 -26.36 -17.24
CA THR A 481 -13.75 -26.18 -17.56
C THR A 481 -14.26 -24.79 -17.20
N LEU A 482 -15.22 -24.30 -17.98
CA LEU A 482 -15.90 -23.03 -17.71
C LEU A 482 -16.68 -23.05 -16.38
N ARG A 483 -17.16 -24.23 -15.96
CA ARG A 483 -17.81 -24.41 -14.66
C ARG A 483 -16.82 -24.15 -13.52
N SER A 484 -15.65 -24.81 -13.54
CA SER A 484 -14.60 -24.61 -12.54
C SER A 484 -14.15 -23.15 -12.46
N TYR A 485 -14.03 -22.47 -13.61
CA TYR A 485 -13.68 -21.05 -13.67
C TYR A 485 -14.75 -20.15 -13.02
N ARG A 486 -16.03 -20.37 -13.31
CA ARG A 486 -17.14 -19.62 -12.69
C ARG A 486 -17.25 -19.90 -11.18
N ASP A 487 -17.00 -21.13 -10.79
CA ASP A 487 -16.99 -21.56 -9.38
C ASP A 487 -15.88 -20.92 -8.56
N LEU A 488 -14.80 -20.45 -9.21
CA LEU A 488 -13.74 -19.65 -8.59
C LEU A 488 -14.09 -18.14 -8.52
N GLY A 489 -15.18 -17.71 -9.16
CA GLY A 489 -15.58 -16.31 -9.24
C GLY A 489 -14.84 -15.51 -10.33
N GLY A 490 -14.21 -16.20 -11.28
CA GLY A 490 -13.39 -15.59 -12.33
C GLY A 490 -12.15 -14.88 -11.79
N VAL A 491 -11.39 -14.22 -12.66
CA VAL A 491 -10.12 -13.57 -12.28
C VAL A 491 -10.28 -12.60 -11.11
N ASN A 492 -11.35 -11.80 -11.14
CA ASN A 492 -11.53 -10.67 -10.22
C ASN A 492 -11.73 -11.10 -8.76
N SER A 493 -12.35 -12.26 -8.54
CA SER A 493 -12.76 -12.68 -7.19
C SER A 493 -11.96 -13.88 -6.68
N THR A 494 -11.24 -14.60 -7.53
CA THR A 494 -10.54 -15.84 -7.14
C THR A 494 -9.58 -15.63 -5.97
N LEU A 495 -8.75 -14.58 -6.03
CA LEU A 495 -7.80 -14.27 -4.95
C LEU A 495 -8.51 -13.85 -3.65
N ALA A 496 -9.54 -13.02 -3.76
CA ALA A 496 -10.30 -12.52 -2.62
C ALA A 496 -11.03 -13.65 -1.88
N LEU A 497 -11.73 -14.51 -2.63
CA LEU A 497 -12.43 -15.67 -2.09
C LEU A 497 -11.46 -16.67 -1.47
N TYR A 498 -10.30 -16.88 -2.08
CA TYR A 498 -9.25 -17.72 -1.53
C TYR A 498 -8.70 -17.16 -0.20
N ALA A 499 -8.39 -15.87 -0.14
CA ALA A 499 -7.90 -15.24 1.08
C ALA A 499 -8.94 -15.30 2.21
N GLU A 500 -10.22 -15.04 1.92
CA GLU A 500 -11.31 -15.21 2.90
C GLU A 500 -11.49 -16.66 3.34
N GLU A 501 -11.38 -17.64 2.44
CA GLU A 501 -11.45 -19.06 2.82
C GLU A 501 -10.29 -19.44 3.75
N ARG A 502 -9.05 -19.04 3.43
CA ARG A 502 -7.89 -19.34 4.27
C ARG A 502 -7.98 -18.65 5.62
N PHE A 503 -8.41 -17.38 5.65
CA PHE A 503 -8.64 -16.64 6.89
C PHE A 503 -9.75 -17.27 7.76
N GLY A 504 -10.83 -17.75 7.15
CA GLY A 504 -11.95 -18.36 7.86
C GLY A 504 -11.63 -19.68 8.57
N VAL A 505 -10.55 -20.36 8.18
CA VAL A 505 -10.08 -21.61 8.82
C VAL A 505 -9.16 -21.35 10.03
N LEU A 506 -8.65 -20.12 10.19
CA LEU A 506 -7.78 -19.75 11.29
C LEU A 506 -8.56 -19.66 12.61
N THR A 507 -7.91 -20.03 13.72
CA THR A 507 -8.45 -19.81 15.07
C THR A 507 -8.57 -18.31 15.38
N PRO A 508 -9.40 -17.88 16.35
CA PRO A 508 -9.54 -16.46 16.69
C PRO A 508 -8.21 -15.77 17.02
N ALA A 509 -7.28 -16.46 17.71
CA ALA A 509 -5.95 -15.93 18.00
C ALA A 509 -5.10 -15.72 16.74
N GLN A 510 -5.15 -16.68 15.81
CA GLN A 510 -4.46 -16.60 14.53
C GLN A 510 -5.08 -15.56 13.59
N GLN A 511 -6.40 -15.37 13.62
CA GLN A 511 -7.07 -14.31 12.86
C GLN A 511 -6.60 -12.93 13.29
N GLU A 512 -6.47 -12.72 14.60
CA GLU A 512 -5.98 -11.47 15.14
C GLU A 512 -4.47 -11.27 14.86
N ALA A 513 -3.66 -12.32 14.95
CA ALA A 513 -2.26 -12.29 14.51
C ALA A 513 -2.15 -11.97 13.00
N THR A 514 -3.04 -12.53 12.17
CA THR A 514 -3.09 -12.26 10.72
C THR A 514 -3.36 -10.78 10.46
N ARG A 515 -4.34 -10.20 11.15
CA ARG A 515 -4.64 -8.76 11.06
C ARG A 515 -3.38 -7.94 11.37
N ARG A 516 -2.72 -8.21 12.50
CA ARG A 516 -1.49 -7.51 12.91
C ARG A 516 -0.37 -7.62 11.89
N ILE A 517 -0.01 -8.85 11.47
CA ILE A 517 1.07 -9.10 10.51
C ILE A 517 0.81 -8.33 9.22
N PHE A 518 -0.40 -8.45 8.65
CA PHE A 518 -0.71 -7.76 7.40
C PHE A 518 -0.70 -6.24 7.56
N THR A 519 -1.23 -5.68 8.65
CA THR A 519 -1.19 -4.23 8.88
C THR A 519 0.23 -3.71 9.08
N GLU A 520 1.11 -4.51 9.69
CA GLU A 520 2.51 -4.17 9.83
C GLU A 520 3.19 -4.16 8.47
N LEU A 521 2.90 -5.10 7.57
CA LEU A 521 3.51 -5.17 6.23
C LEU A 521 3.10 -4.06 5.26
N LEU A 522 2.42 -3.01 5.72
CA LEU A 522 1.96 -1.90 4.90
C LEU A 522 2.65 -0.58 5.29
N GLN A 523 3.03 0.20 4.29
CA GLN A 523 3.53 1.56 4.49
C GLN A 523 2.37 2.57 4.60
N PRO A 524 2.38 3.45 5.62
CA PRO A 524 1.44 4.56 5.68
C PRO A 524 1.74 5.61 4.60
N GLY A 525 0.75 5.95 3.77
CA GLY A 525 0.86 6.95 2.69
C GLY A 525 -0.43 7.04 1.85
N ASP A 526 -0.44 7.87 0.80
CA ASP A 526 -1.61 8.09 -0.07
C ASP A 526 -2.05 6.82 -0.83
N HIS A 527 -1.15 5.84 -0.97
CA HIS A 527 -1.43 4.52 -1.52
C HIS A 527 -0.79 3.47 -0.61
N GLU A 528 -1.55 2.44 -0.25
CA GLU A 528 -1.02 1.31 0.53
C GLU A 528 -0.01 0.52 -0.33
N ILE A 529 1.26 0.58 0.07
CA ILE A 529 2.36 -0.16 -0.55
C ILE A 529 2.83 -1.22 0.44
N ALA A 530 3.09 -2.44 -0.04
CA ALA A 530 3.66 -3.48 0.78
C ALA A 530 5.12 -3.14 1.13
N ARG A 531 5.49 -3.22 2.41
CA ARG A 531 6.87 -3.12 2.89
C ARG A 531 7.39 -4.46 3.37
N GLN A 532 8.70 -4.57 3.43
CA GLN A 532 9.39 -5.72 4.00
C GLN A 532 9.63 -5.53 5.50
N ILE A 533 9.49 -6.61 6.26
CA ILE A 533 9.74 -6.61 7.72
C ILE A 533 10.66 -7.76 8.07
N ARG A 534 11.67 -7.53 8.90
CA ARG A 534 12.52 -8.62 9.38
C ARG A 534 11.77 -9.41 10.45
N ARG A 535 12.04 -10.71 10.55
CA ARG A 535 11.46 -11.60 11.57
C ARG A 535 11.58 -11.02 12.98
N ILE A 536 12.71 -10.41 13.31
CA ILE A 536 12.97 -9.83 14.63
C ILE A 536 12.05 -8.65 14.96
N ASP A 537 11.53 -7.99 13.92
CA ASP A 537 10.61 -6.86 14.06
C ASP A 537 9.14 -7.34 14.17
N LEU A 538 8.86 -8.63 13.96
CA LEU A 538 7.57 -9.27 14.23
C LEU A 538 7.53 -9.85 15.65
N ARG A 539 6.33 -9.89 16.24
CA ARG A 539 6.11 -10.49 17.56
C ARG A 539 6.39 -11.98 17.51
N SER A 540 7.06 -12.51 18.53
CA SER A 540 7.38 -13.95 18.62
C SER A 540 6.14 -14.83 18.48
N ASP A 541 5.01 -14.38 19.05
CA ASP A 541 3.75 -15.11 19.09
C ASP A 541 3.00 -15.09 17.75
N ASP A 542 3.30 -14.11 16.89
CA ASP A 542 2.70 -13.98 15.56
C ASP A 542 3.43 -14.87 14.53
N TRP A 543 4.67 -15.30 14.82
CA TRP A 543 5.49 -16.08 13.88
C TRP A 543 4.85 -17.39 13.39
N PRO A 544 4.25 -18.24 14.26
CA PRO A 544 3.56 -19.44 13.78
C PRO A 544 2.42 -19.14 12.80
N THR A 545 1.78 -17.98 12.95
CA THR A 545 0.75 -17.53 12.00
C THR A 545 1.36 -17.06 10.68
N ALA A 546 2.50 -16.36 10.72
CA ALA A 546 3.24 -15.98 9.51
C ALA A 546 3.65 -17.21 8.68
N GLU A 547 4.07 -18.31 9.33
CA GLU A 547 4.35 -19.59 8.66
C GLU A 547 3.11 -20.20 8.02
N LEU A 548 1.96 -20.20 8.71
CA LEU A 548 0.70 -20.66 8.13
C LEU A 548 0.26 -19.82 6.92
N LEU A 549 0.45 -18.50 6.98
CA LEU A 549 0.12 -17.59 5.88
C LEU A 549 1.09 -17.74 4.69
N ARG A 550 2.36 -18.05 4.95
CA ARG A 550 3.35 -18.44 3.93
C ARG A 550 2.93 -19.73 3.24
N ASP A 551 2.55 -20.75 4.01
CA ASP A 551 2.11 -22.04 3.45
C ASP A 551 0.81 -21.88 2.64
N ALA A 552 -0.05 -20.94 3.04
CA ALA A 552 -1.22 -20.53 2.28
C ALA A 552 -0.90 -19.65 1.06
N ARG A 553 0.37 -19.28 0.83
CA ARG A 553 0.86 -18.38 -0.24
C ARG A 553 0.28 -16.96 -0.17
N LEU A 554 -0.07 -16.49 1.02
CA LEU A 554 -0.51 -15.11 1.26
C LEU A 554 0.65 -14.20 1.71
N LEU A 555 1.71 -14.79 2.29
CA LEU A 555 2.98 -14.14 2.59
C LEU A 555 4.13 -14.83 1.87
N ALA A 556 5.22 -14.10 1.65
CA ALA A 556 6.52 -14.66 1.28
C ALA A 556 7.52 -14.42 2.41
N ILE A 557 8.34 -15.42 2.69
CA ILE A 557 9.41 -15.35 3.69
C ILE A 557 10.72 -15.71 2.99
N THR A 558 11.65 -14.75 2.95
CA THR A 558 12.97 -14.91 2.31
C THR A 558 14.08 -14.80 3.35
N THR A 559 15.25 -15.38 3.09
CA THR A 559 16.40 -15.30 4.00
C THR A 559 17.44 -14.34 3.41
N ALA A 560 17.75 -13.26 4.12
CA ALA A 560 18.73 -12.27 3.74
C ALA A 560 20.17 -12.80 3.86
N ALA A 561 21.14 -12.08 3.27
CA ALA A 561 22.56 -12.46 3.26
C ALA A 561 23.18 -12.62 4.66
N GLY A 562 22.64 -11.92 5.67
CA GLY A 562 23.05 -12.03 7.07
C GLY A 562 22.38 -13.16 7.86
N GLY A 563 21.49 -13.95 7.24
CA GLY A 563 20.74 -15.03 7.90
C GLY A 563 19.39 -14.63 8.48
N ASP A 564 19.05 -13.33 8.49
CA ASP A 564 17.75 -12.83 8.93
C ASP A 564 16.63 -13.20 7.94
N GLN A 565 15.48 -13.61 8.46
CA GLN A 565 14.29 -13.85 7.64
C GLN A 565 13.51 -12.55 7.42
N ILE A 566 13.14 -12.27 6.18
CA ILE A 566 12.33 -11.13 5.76
C ILE A 566 10.95 -11.64 5.38
N VAL A 567 9.91 -11.01 5.94
CA VAL A 567 8.51 -11.28 5.66
C VAL A 567 7.96 -10.17 4.77
N GLU A 568 7.25 -10.56 3.72
CA GLU A 568 6.57 -9.65 2.80
C GLU A 568 5.19 -10.20 2.39
N VAL A 569 4.31 -9.32 1.93
CA VAL A 569 3.04 -9.75 1.31
C VAL A 569 3.38 -10.52 0.03
N ALA A 570 2.76 -11.69 -0.19
CA ALA A 570 3.08 -12.53 -1.35
C ALA A 570 2.94 -11.77 -2.67
N HIS A 571 1.97 -10.86 -2.77
CA HIS A 571 1.88 -9.88 -3.85
C HIS A 571 0.97 -8.70 -3.48
N GLU A 572 1.25 -7.49 -3.98
CA GLU A 572 0.40 -6.29 -3.85
C GLU A 572 -1.04 -6.48 -4.34
N ALA A 573 -1.30 -7.51 -5.16
CA ALA A 573 -2.64 -7.79 -5.67
C ALA A 573 -3.62 -8.16 -4.54
N LEU A 574 -3.09 -8.69 -3.42
CA LEU A 574 -3.85 -8.92 -2.20
C LEU A 574 -4.41 -7.62 -1.62
N LEU A 575 -3.68 -6.51 -1.72
CA LEU A 575 -4.12 -5.22 -1.16
C LEU A 575 -5.37 -4.69 -1.86
N ARG A 576 -5.46 -4.92 -3.18
CA ARG A 576 -6.59 -4.47 -4.01
C ARG A 576 -7.75 -5.47 -4.03
N GLY A 577 -7.42 -6.76 -4.03
CA GLY A 577 -8.41 -7.84 -4.15
C GLY A 577 -9.07 -8.22 -2.83
N TRP A 578 -8.36 -8.12 -1.69
CA TRP A 578 -8.87 -8.59 -0.41
C TRP A 578 -9.49 -7.45 0.41
N ARG A 579 -10.81 -7.27 0.28
CA ARG A 579 -11.55 -6.18 0.94
C ARG A 579 -11.27 -6.06 2.44
N ARG A 580 -11.17 -7.19 3.16
CA ARG A 580 -10.89 -7.20 4.60
C ARG A 580 -9.53 -6.59 4.94
N LEU A 581 -8.52 -6.82 4.11
CA LEU A 581 -7.21 -6.21 4.27
C LEU A 581 -7.27 -4.70 4.04
N ALA A 582 -8.03 -4.26 3.02
CA ALA A 582 -8.29 -2.84 2.81
C ALA A 582 -9.03 -2.19 4.00
N ASP A 583 -10.04 -2.89 4.56
CA ASP A 583 -10.76 -2.43 5.76
C ASP A 583 -9.83 -2.32 6.98
N TRP A 584 -8.95 -3.31 7.21
CA TRP A 584 -7.94 -3.26 8.28
C TRP A 584 -6.94 -2.13 8.10
N ALA A 585 -6.52 -1.88 6.86
CA ALA A 585 -5.64 -0.78 6.53
C ALA A 585 -6.31 0.57 6.85
N ALA A 586 -7.55 0.78 6.39
CA ALA A 586 -8.32 1.98 6.67
C ALA A 586 -8.54 2.21 8.18
N LEU A 587 -8.90 1.17 8.94
CA LEU A 587 -9.16 1.26 10.38
C LEU A 587 -7.92 1.57 11.22
N SER A 588 -6.72 1.36 10.69
CA SER A 588 -5.46 1.51 11.44
C SER A 588 -4.54 2.60 10.89
N GLN A 589 -4.99 3.40 9.92
CA GLN A 589 -4.17 4.41 9.25
C GLN A 589 -3.58 5.43 10.22
N ASP A 590 -4.40 6.01 11.11
CA ASP A 590 -3.96 7.00 12.10
C ASP A 590 -2.89 6.46 13.06
N PHE A 591 -3.08 5.21 13.51
CA PHE A 591 -2.13 4.54 14.39
C PHE A 591 -0.81 4.22 13.67
N ARG A 592 -0.87 3.74 12.42
CA ARG A 592 0.32 3.40 11.63
C ARG A 592 1.15 4.63 11.26
N VAL A 593 0.50 5.73 10.84
CA VAL A 593 1.16 7.02 10.57
C VAL A 593 1.86 7.54 11.83
N TRP A 594 1.15 7.53 12.96
CA TRP A 594 1.73 7.94 14.24
C TRP A 594 2.92 7.05 14.64
N LYS A 595 2.78 5.73 14.58
CA LYS A 595 3.81 4.77 14.98
C LYS A 595 5.07 4.93 14.12
N ALA A 596 4.92 5.13 12.81
CA ALA A 596 6.05 5.41 11.92
C ALA A 596 6.80 6.70 12.32
N GLY A 597 6.07 7.76 12.67
CA GLY A 597 6.67 9.00 13.19
C GLY A 597 7.46 8.79 14.48
N VAL A 598 6.89 8.08 15.46
CA VAL A 598 7.57 7.80 16.74
C VAL A 598 8.79 6.89 16.56
N ILE A 599 8.76 5.93 15.62
CA ILE A 599 9.94 5.11 15.28
C ILE A 599 11.07 5.99 14.72
N ALA A 600 10.76 6.93 13.83
CA ALA A 600 11.75 7.85 13.28
C ALA A 600 12.33 8.77 14.36
N ASP A 601 11.51 9.27 15.28
CA ASP A 601 11.96 10.07 16.43
C ASP A 601 12.89 9.28 17.36
N ARG A 602 12.53 8.03 17.67
CA ARG A 602 13.38 7.12 18.44
C ARG A 602 14.72 6.86 17.74
N GLN A 603 14.72 6.59 16.44
CA GLN A 603 15.94 6.34 15.67
C GLN A 603 16.89 7.54 15.69
N ARG A 604 16.35 8.76 15.58
CA ARG A 604 17.13 9.99 15.76
C ARG A 604 17.74 10.09 17.16
N TRP A 605 16.94 9.86 18.19
CA TRP A 605 17.42 9.85 19.58
C TRP A 605 18.52 8.81 19.82
N GLU A 606 18.39 7.61 19.24
CA GLU A 606 19.42 6.56 19.31
C GLU A 606 20.72 6.95 18.56
N SER A 607 20.61 7.62 17.42
CA SER A 607 21.76 8.08 16.64
C SER A 607 22.52 9.25 17.27
N ASN A 608 21.89 10.00 18.18
CA ASN A 608 22.45 11.18 18.84
C ASN A 608 22.73 10.91 20.34
N ASP A 609 23.38 9.79 20.66
CA ASP A 609 23.82 9.43 22.02
C ASP A 609 22.73 9.49 23.12
N ARG A 610 21.45 9.37 22.74
CA ARG A 610 20.29 9.34 23.64
C ARG A 610 20.11 10.63 24.46
N GLU A 611 20.43 11.79 23.90
CA GLU A 611 20.23 13.09 24.58
C GLU A 611 18.77 13.35 25.01
N ALA A 612 18.59 13.97 26.19
CA ALA A 612 17.28 14.11 26.83
C ALA A 612 16.37 15.16 26.17
N ASP A 613 16.93 16.08 25.39
CA ASP A 613 16.21 17.13 24.66
C ASP A 613 15.50 16.61 23.40
N GLN A 614 15.88 15.43 22.92
CA GLN A 614 15.25 14.71 21.80
C GLN A 614 14.13 13.75 22.23
N LEU A 615 13.80 13.72 23.53
CA LEU A 615 12.64 12.99 24.03
C LEU A 615 11.33 13.72 23.71
N LEU A 616 10.23 12.98 23.56
CA LEU A 616 8.92 13.56 23.24
C LEU A 616 8.44 14.50 24.35
N ARG A 617 7.86 15.64 23.94
CA ARG A 617 7.29 16.66 24.85
C ARG A 617 5.87 17.07 24.43
N GLY A 618 5.16 17.76 25.32
CA GLY A 618 3.89 18.41 25.02
C GLY A 618 2.84 17.48 24.41
N SER A 619 2.19 17.94 23.34
CA SER A 619 1.13 17.21 22.63
C SER A 619 1.63 15.92 21.97
N ALA A 620 2.88 15.88 21.51
CA ALA A 620 3.48 14.68 20.93
C ALA A 620 3.63 13.56 21.98
N LEU A 621 4.06 13.91 23.20
CA LEU A 621 4.12 12.98 24.32
C LEU A 621 2.71 12.55 24.78
N ALA A 622 1.75 13.49 24.86
CA ALA A 622 0.38 13.16 25.25
C ALA A 622 -0.27 12.16 24.28
N LYS A 623 -0.14 12.43 22.97
CA LYS A 623 -0.61 11.53 21.90
C LYS A 623 0.12 10.19 21.95
N ALA A 624 1.43 10.17 22.21
CA ALA A 624 2.19 8.93 22.32
C ALA A 624 1.76 8.07 23.52
N VAL A 625 1.50 8.69 24.67
CA VAL A 625 1.01 7.97 25.86
C VAL A 625 -0.39 7.40 25.63
N GLU A 626 -1.28 8.17 25.01
CA GLU A 626 -2.64 7.72 24.64
C GLU A 626 -2.60 6.54 23.67
N MET A 627 -1.82 6.66 22.59
CA MET A 627 -1.69 5.63 21.56
C MET A 627 -1.09 4.33 22.12
N VAL A 628 -0.07 4.43 22.97
CA VAL A 628 0.52 3.28 23.67
C VAL A 628 -0.46 2.65 24.65
N ALA A 629 -1.29 3.44 25.35
CA ALA A 629 -2.30 2.88 26.27
C ALA A 629 -3.39 2.09 25.52
N GLY A 630 -3.81 2.54 24.33
CA GLY A 630 -4.79 1.86 23.49
C GLY A 630 -4.24 0.64 22.72
N HIS A 631 -2.92 0.60 22.48
CA HIS A 631 -2.28 -0.39 21.61
C HIS A 631 -1.00 -0.97 22.23
N ALA A 632 -0.96 -1.15 23.55
CA ALA A 632 0.26 -1.51 24.29
C ALA A 632 1.01 -2.72 23.70
N ALA A 633 0.25 -3.69 23.19
CA ALA A 633 0.76 -4.89 22.57
C ALA A 633 1.50 -4.58 21.24
N ASP A 634 1.04 -3.60 20.47
CA ASP A 634 1.59 -3.26 19.16
C ASP A 634 2.68 -2.16 19.24
N CYS A 635 3.06 -1.74 20.46
CA CYS A 635 4.02 -0.66 20.72
C CYS A 635 5.33 -1.12 21.36
N GLU A 636 5.62 -2.43 21.43
CA GLU A 636 6.84 -2.97 22.08
C GLU A 636 8.14 -2.28 21.60
N GLY A 637 8.29 -2.04 20.29
CA GLY A 637 9.47 -1.39 19.71
C GLY A 637 9.63 0.12 19.99
N VAL A 638 8.63 0.79 20.56
CA VAL A 638 8.67 2.22 20.91
C VAL A 638 8.41 2.49 22.40
N ALA A 639 8.07 1.45 23.17
CA ALA A 639 7.64 1.56 24.56
C ALA A 639 8.72 2.16 25.48
N GLU A 640 9.99 1.80 25.29
CA GLU A 640 11.11 2.35 26.06
C GLU A 640 11.22 3.87 25.85
N TYR A 641 11.24 4.31 24.58
CA TYR A 641 11.36 5.72 24.21
C TYR A 641 10.22 6.58 24.75
N VAL A 642 8.97 6.10 24.66
CA VAL A 642 7.80 6.81 25.21
C VAL A 642 7.85 6.84 26.75
N THR A 643 8.32 5.77 27.39
CA THR A 643 8.46 5.70 28.85
C THR A 643 9.52 6.68 29.36
N LEU A 644 10.68 6.74 28.72
CA LEU A 644 11.74 7.69 29.04
C LEU A 644 11.30 9.13 28.80
N SER A 645 10.54 9.38 27.73
CA SER A 645 9.96 10.69 27.45
C SER A 645 8.97 11.13 28.54
N ARG A 646 8.15 10.20 29.05
CA ARG A 646 7.25 10.45 30.18
C ARG A 646 8.02 10.78 31.46
N LEU A 647 9.05 9.99 31.79
CA LEU A 647 9.87 10.21 32.98
C LEU A 647 10.60 11.56 32.94
N ASN A 648 11.13 11.95 31.77
CA ASN A 648 11.76 13.25 31.60
C ASN A 648 10.75 14.40 31.76
N ALA A 649 9.55 14.28 31.18
CA ALA A 649 8.49 15.26 31.36
C ALA A 649 8.03 15.38 32.83
N ASP A 650 7.97 14.27 33.57
CA ASP A 650 7.63 14.28 34.99
C ASP A 650 8.73 14.91 35.85
N ARG A 651 10.01 14.68 35.51
CA ARG A 651 11.14 15.37 36.15
C ARG A 651 11.10 16.88 35.91
N GLU A 652 10.91 17.30 34.66
CA GLU A 652 10.77 18.71 34.30
C GLU A 652 9.54 19.35 34.99
N ARG A 653 8.42 18.63 35.12
CA ARG A 653 7.24 19.10 35.88
C ARG A 653 7.52 19.25 37.36
N ALA A 654 8.23 18.30 37.97
CA ALA A 654 8.58 18.35 39.39
C ALA A 654 9.54 19.52 39.69
N GLU A 655 10.48 19.79 38.80
CA GLU A 655 11.37 20.96 38.88
C GLU A 655 10.58 22.28 38.73
N ARG A 656 9.60 22.35 37.80
CA ARG A 656 8.71 23.51 37.60
C ARG A 656 7.75 23.79 38.78
N HIS A 657 7.46 22.80 39.63
CA HIS A 657 6.59 22.94 40.81
C HIS A 657 7.35 23.24 42.12
N ASN A 658 8.66 23.44 42.05
CA ASN A 658 9.44 23.79 43.23
C ASN A 658 9.11 25.24 43.69
N PRO A 659 8.71 25.44 44.96
CA PRO A 659 8.20 26.73 45.45
C PRO A 659 9.22 27.87 45.36
N LEU A 660 10.52 27.58 45.35
CA LEU A 660 11.57 28.60 45.18
C LEU A 660 11.56 29.20 43.76
N PHE A 661 11.31 28.38 42.74
CA PHE A 661 11.23 28.84 41.34
C PHE A 661 9.92 29.58 41.05
N GLN A 662 8.82 29.24 41.73
CA GLN A 662 7.56 29.99 41.64
C GLN A 662 7.68 31.41 42.19
N VAL A 663 8.36 31.58 43.34
CA VAL A 663 8.61 32.92 43.92
C VAL A 663 9.49 33.77 42.99
N ALA A 664 10.51 33.17 42.39
CA ALA A 664 11.37 33.84 41.40
C ALA A 664 10.59 34.22 40.12
N ALA A 665 9.77 33.30 39.59
CA ALA A 665 8.91 33.55 38.43
C ALA A 665 7.92 34.71 38.69
N SER A 666 7.17 34.68 39.79
CA SER A 666 6.24 35.77 40.13
C SER A 666 6.94 37.11 40.42
N ARG A 667 8.23 37.12 40.80
CA ARG A 667 9.03 38.34 40.86
C ARG A 667 9.33 38.88 39.45
N LEU A 668 9.83 38.02 38.55
CA LEU A 668 10.14 38.40 37.17
C LEU A 668 8.90 38.87 36.39
N ALA A 669 7.74 38.24 36.62
CA ALA A 669 6.47 38.68 36.05
C ALA A 669 6.09 40.10 36.48
N ARG A 670 6.29 40.45 37.76
CA ARG A 670 6.02 41.82 38.27
C ARG A 670 7.01 42.85 37.71
N GLU A 671 8.28 42.47 37.56
CA GLU A 671 9.29 43.33 36.95
C GLU A 671 9.00 43.55 35.45
N SER A 672 8.56 42.51 34.73
CA SER A 672 8.04 42.60 33.35
C SER A 672 6.92 43.63 33.22
N GLU A 673 5.93 43.56 34.13
CA GLU A 673 4.80 44.49 34.16
C GLU A 673 5.21 45.94 34.47
N ALA A 674 6.18 46.14 35.37
CA ALA A 674 6.64 47.48 35.74
C ALA A 674 7.31 48.24 34.57
N VAL A 675 7.95 47.51 33.65
CA VAL A 675 8.64 48.09 32.49
C VAL A 675 7.81 48.02 31.20
N LEU A 676 6.58 47.48 31.27
CA LEU A 676 5.73 47.19 30.13
C LEU A 676 5.50 48.37 29.18
N HIS A 677 5.27 49.57 29.73
CA HIS A 677 5.00 50.78 28.94
C HIS A 677 6.23 51.64 28.64
N THR A 678 7.38 51.34 29.27
CA THR A 678 8.64 52.10 29.10
C THR A 678 9.63 51.37 28.22
N ASN A 679 9.66 50.04 28.25
CA ASN A 679 10.52 49.20 27.44
C ASN A 679 9.89 47.82 27.20
N VAL A 680 9.08 47.73 26.14
CA VAL A 680 8.35 46.50 25.74
C VAL A 680 9.29 45.31 25.49
N HIS A 681 10.50 45.53 24.97
CA HIS A 681 11.47 44.44 24.74
C HIS A 681 11.99 43.84 26.03
N LEU A 682 12.31 44.68 27.02
CA LEU A 682 12.72 44.22 28.36
C LEU A 682 11.54 43.55 29.08
N ALA A 683 10.34 44.12 28.96
CA ALA A 683 9.12 43.51 29.51
C ALA A 683 8.90 42.09 28.97
N LEU A 684 9.04 41.92 27.66
CA LEU A 684 8.87 40.62 27.02
C LEU A 684 9.94 39.61 27.43
N ALA A 685 11.21 40.04 27.51
CA ALA A 685 12.31 39.19 27.96
C ALA A 685 12.10 38.69 29.40
N LEU A 686 11.71 39.59 30.31
CA LEU A 686 11.44 39.25 31.72
C LEU A 686 10.20 38.35 31.86
N GLY A 687 9.15 38.57 31.07
CA GLY A 687 7.97 37.71 31.03
C GLY A 687 8.29 36.29 30.55
N VAL A 688 9.11 36.17 29.51
CA VAL A 688 9.59 34.86 29.03
C VAL A 688 10.45 34.16 30.08
N CYS A 689 11.39 34.89 30.70
CA CYS A 689 12.21 34.39 31.80
C CYS A 689 11.36 33.90 32.99
N SER A 690 10.28 34.62 33.32
CA SER A 690 9.30 34.20 34.33
C SER A 690 8.70 32.85 33.98
N LEU A 691 8.13 32.70 32.77
CA LEU A 691 7.47 31.47 32.36
C LEU A 691 8.43 30.29 32.19
N GLN A 692 9.68 30.53 31.79
CA GLN A 692 10.73 29.51 31.73
C GLN A 692 11.20 29.06 33.12
N SER A 693 11.10 29.93 34.14
CA SER A 693 11.45 29.60 35.53
C SER A 693 10.36 28.75 36.18
N ALA A 694 9.10 29.19 36.10
CA ALA A 694 7.94 28.41 36.50
C ALA A 694 6.66 28.97 35.83
N PRO A 695 5.71 28.10 35.42
CA PRO A 695 4.44 28.54 34.88
C PRO A 695 3.61 29.20 35.99
N THR A 696 3.38 30.52 35.87
CA THR A 696 2.57 31.29 36.81
C THR A 696 1.51 32.08 36.04
N ALA A 697 0.34 32.28 36.65
CA ALA A 697 -0.73 33.08 36.04
C ALA A 697 -0.27 34.53 35.79
N GLU A 698 0.54 35.08 36.70
CA GLU A 698 1.13 36.42 36.51
C GLU A 698 2.12 36.45 35.34
N GLY A 699 2.93 35.40 35.15
CA GLY A 699 3.87 35.32 34.04
C GLY A 699 3.17 35.19 32.68
N GLU A 700 2.07 34.43 32.61
CA GLU A 700 1.29 34.31 31.38
C GLU A 700 0.63 35.64 31.00
N GLU A 701 0.07 36.34 31.98
CA GLU A 701 -0.55 37.64 31.77
C GLU A 701 0.49 38.70 31.35
N ALA A 702 1.65 38.73 32.01
CA ALA A 702 2.74 39.63 31.68
C ALA A 702 3.21 39.45 30.23
N VAL A 703 3.39 38.19 29.77
CA VAL A 703 3.76 37.92 28.38
C VAL A 703 2.64 38.28 27.41
N ARG A 704 1.36 37.97 27.70
CA ARG A 704 0.23 38.36 26.84
C ARG A 704 0.15 39.88 26.66
N ARG A 705 0.29 40.64 27.74
CA ARG A 705 0.24 42.12 27.69
C ARG A 705 1.47 42.71 26.99
N ALA A 706 2.65 42.16 27.21
CA ALA A 706 3.86 42.54 26.48
C ALA A 706 3.74 42.25 24.97
N LEU A 707 3.19 41.09 24.60
CA LEU A 707 2.92 40.74 23.20
C LEU A 707 1.85 41.65 22.57
N ALA A 708 0.82 42.05 23.33
CA ALA A 708 -0.21 42.96 22.84
C ALA A 708 0.36 44.36 22.52
N LEU A 709 1.29 44.86 23.36
CA LEU A 709 1.95 46.16 23.17
C LEU A 709 3.11 46.12 22.17
N ALA A 710 3.75 44.96 22.00
CA ALA A 710 4.76 44.74 20.95
C ALA A 710 4.14 44.77 19.54
N GLY A 711 2.80 44.76 19.43
CA GLY A 711 2.05 44.67 18.18
C GLY A 711 2.09 43.26 17.59
N PRO A 712 1.09 42.87 16.77
CA PRO A 712 1.16 41.59 16.06
C PRO A 712 2.33 41.62 15.07
N VAL A 713 2.98 40.48 14.86
CA VAL A 713 3.88 40.34 13.70
C VAL A 713 3.01 40.24 12.46
N HIS A 714 2.59 41.38 11.93
CA HIS A 714 2.04 41.46 10.59
C HIS A 714 3.19 41.48 9.62
N ARG A 715 3.34 40.41 8.86
CA ARG A 715 4.29 40.41 7.77
C ARG A 715 3.61 40.89 6.51
N ARG A 716 3.96 42.10 6.08
CA ARG A 716 3.48 42.68 4.85
C ARG A 716 4.37 42.23 3.69
N LEU A 717 3.76 41.57 2.72
CA LEU A 717 4.37 40.99 1.54
C LEU A 717 3.93 41.81 0.32
N LEU A 718 4.80 42.71 -0.13
CA LEU A 718 4.46 43.72 -1.13
C LEU A 718 4.59 43.21 -2.57
N HIS A 719 3.73 43.74 -3.44
CA HIS A 719 3.78 43.67 -4.91
C HIS A 719 3.73 45.09 -5.50
N GLY A 720 4.13 45.22 -6.77
CA GLY A 720 4.02 46.47 -7.53
C GLY A 720 2.60 46.81 -8.01
N GLY A 721 1.63 45.97 -7.67
CA GLY A 721 0.21 46.09 -8.01
C GLY A 721 -0.64 45.18 -7.12
N ALA A 722 -1.96 45.22 -7.28
CA ALA A 722 -2.91 44.45 -6.46
C ALA A 722 -2.55 42.94 -6.39
N VAL A 723 -2.72 42.33 -5.22
CA VAL A 723 -2.53 40.89 -5.03
C VAL A 723 -3.89 40.22 -5.13
N ARG A 724 -4.08 39.34 -6.13
CA ARG A 724 -5.37 38.71 -6.41
C ARG A 724 -5.58 37.42 -5.63
N SER A 725 -4.52 36.65 -5.47
CA SER A 725 -4.55 35.36 -4.77
C SER A 725 -3.30 35.18 -3.92
N ALA A 726 -3.47 34.55 -2.76
CA ALA A 726 -2.39 34.19 -1.87
C ALA A 726 -2.74 32.88 -1.15
N VAL A 727 -1.78 31.96 -1.09
CA VAL A 727 -1.95 30.62 -0.51
C VAL A 727 -0.73 30.20 0.31
N PHE A 728 -0.93 29.38 1.33
CA PHE A 728 0.16 28.70 2.03
C PHE A 728 0.58 27.44 1.28
N SER A 729 1.84 27.05 1.43
CA SER A 729 2.28 25.68 1.13
C SER A 729 1.62 24.68 2.10
N PRO A 730 1.52 23.39 1.73
CA PRO A 730 0.90 22.35 2.58
C PRO A 730 1.56 22.19 3.96
N ASP A 731 2.85 22.50 4.08
CA ASP A 731 3.60 22.52 5.35
C ASP A 731 3.47 23.85 6.13
N GLY A 732 2.90 24.89 5.51
CA GLY A 732 2.71 26.21 6.09
C GLY A 732 3.98 27.06 6.22
N HIS A 733 5.13 26.59 5.72
CA HIS A 733 6.39 27.33 5.80
C HIS A 733 6.52 28.42 4.74
N TRP A 734 5.88 28.24 3.59
CA TRP A 734 5.95 29.13 2.45
C TRP A 734 4.58 29.72 2.14
N VAL A 735 4.59 30.90 1.53
CA VAL A 735 3.41 31.56 0.98
C VAL A 735 3.67 31.92 -0.47
N ALA A 736 2.74 31.57 -1.34
CA ALA A 736 2.75 32.00 -2.73
C ALA A 736 1.72 33.12 -2.91
N THR A 737 2.10 34.13 -3.68
CA THR A 737 1.32 35.35 -3.89
C THR A 737 1.30 35.70 -5.38
N ALA A 738 0.12 35.99 -5.92
CA ALA A 738 -0.12 36.33 -7.32
C ALA A 738 -0.50 37.79 -7.46
N GLY A 739 0.36 38.58 -8.12
CA GLY A 739 0.16 40.01 -8.33
C GLY A 739 -0.31 40.37 -9.74
N LEU A 740 -1.07 41.47 -9.84
CA LEU A 740 -1.34 42.14 -11.12
C LEU A 740 -0.10 42.81 -11.73
N ASP A 741 1.00 42.89 -10.96
CA ASP A 741 2.32 43.27 -11.46
C ASP A 741 2.99 42.18 -12.32
N ARG A 742 2.24 41.13 -12.67
CA ARG A 742 2.66 39.95 -13.43
C ARG A 742 3.62 39.03 -12.68
N THR A 743 3.81 39.24 -11.38
CA THR A 743 4.74 38.43 -10.58
C THR A 743 4.04 37.43 -9.68
N ALA A 744 4.50 36.17 -9.71
CA ALA A 744 4.21 35.19 -8.67
C ALA A 744 5.41 35.15 -7.71
N ARG A 745 5.20 35.35 -6.41
CA ARG A 745 6.28 35.35 -5.42
C ARG A 745 6.05 34.28 -4.37
N VAL A 746 7.05 33.44 -4.14
CA VAL A 746 7.11 32.45 -3.07
C VAL A 746 8.04 32.96 -1.99
N ARG A 747 7.49 33.19 -0.80
CA ARG A 747 8.19 33.80 0.34
C ARG A 747 8.05 32.93 1.57
N ASN A 748 9.02 32.99 2.47
CA ASN A 748 8.90 32.34 3.76
C ASN A 748 7.77 33.02 4.57
N ALA A 749 6.85 32.23 5.09
CA ALA A 749 5.70 32.72 5.85
C ALA A 749 6.11 33.49 7.11
N ILE A 750 7.26 33.14 7.71
CA ILE A 750 7.74 33.71 8.98
C ILE A 750 8.73 34.83 8.77
N SER A 751 9.73 34.64 7.90
CA SER A 751 10.84 35.57 7.70
C SER A 751 10.63 36.53 6.54
N GLY A 752 9.65 36.26 5.67
CA GLY A 752 9.39 37.05 4.46
C GLY A 752 10.47 36.98 3.40
N ALA A 753 11.51 36.19 3.63
CA ALA A 753 12.58 35.99 2.67
C ALA A 753 12.00 35.39 1.39
N ASP A 754 12.39 35.96 0.25
CA ASP A 754 12.06 35.42 -1.06
C ASP A 754 12.77 34.08 -1.25
N LEU A 755 12.00 33.05 -1.60
CA LEU A 755 12.51 31.76 -2.04
C LEU A 755 12.64 31.72 -3.55
N ALA A 756 11.58 32.18 -4.23
CA ALA A 756 11.49 32.22 -5.68
C ALA A 756 10.52 33.32 -6.11
N TRP A 757 10.71 33.87 -7.30
CA TRP A 757 9.73 34.72 -7.94
C TRP A 757 9.74 34.49 -9.45
N LEU A 758 8.59 34.66 -10.09
CA LEU A 758 8.38 34.42 -11.51
C LEU A 758 7.76 35.66 -12.14
N ASP A 759 8.37 36.20 -13.21
CA ASP A 759 7.76 37.23 -14.06
C ASP A 759 7.01 36.56 -15.23
N LEU A 760 5.71 36.80 -15.31
CA LEU A 760 4.81 36.15 -16.27
C LEU A 760 4.32 37.15 -17.32
N ARG A 761 3.70 36.63 -18.39
CA ARG A 761 3.29 37.47 -19.53
C ARG A 761 2.18 38.45 -19.14
N GLY A 762 1.22 37.95 -18.36
CA GLY A 762 0.03 38.70 -17.97
C GLY A 762 -0.12 38.88 -16.46
N PRO A 763 -1.02 39.79 -16.04
CA PRO A 763 -1.43 39.93 -14.63
C PRO A 763 -2.00 38.62 -14.09
N LEU A 764 -1.61 38.23 -12.87
CA LEU A 764 -2.03 36.94 -12.31
C LEU A 764 -3.39 37.01 -11.61
N GLN A 765 -4.19 35.97 -11.85
CA GLN A 765 -5.52 35.80 -11.26
C GLN A 765 -5.51 34.79 -10.11
N SER A 766 -4.78 33.68 -10.27
CA SER A 766 -4.74 32.62 -9.26
C SER A 766 -3.35 31.99 -9.13
N VAL A 767 -3.05 31.51 -7.93
CA VAL A 767 -1.86 30.74 -7.60
C VAL A 767 -2.21 29.66 -6.57
N VAL A 768 -1.70 28.44 -6.78
CA VAL A 768 -1.92 27.29 -5.90
C VAL A 768 -0.65 26.43 -5.81
N PHE A 769 -0.38 25.85 -4.64
CA PHE A 769 0.63 24.79 -4.49
C PHE A 769 0.04 23.44 -4.86
N SER A 770 0.89 22.51 -5.31
CA SER A 770 0.53 21.09 -5.32
C SER A 770 0.41 20.56 -3.88
N PRO A 771 -0.34 19.45 -3.66
CA PRO A 771 -0.54 18.86 -2.34
C PRO A 771 0.75 18.44 -1.62
N ASP A 772 1.80 18.11 -2.36
CA ASP A 772 3.14 17.79 -1.84
C ASP A 772 4.03 19.04 -1.63
N GLY A 773 3.57 20.23 -2.04
CA GLY A 773 4.29 21.49 -1.95
C GLY A 773 5.44 21.67 -2.95
N THR A 774 5.69 20.70 -3.84
CA THR A 774 6.85 20.72 -4.74
C THR A 774 6.62 21.51 -6.03
N LYS A 775 5.36 21.73 -6.41
CA LYS A 775 4.95 22.46 -7.61
C LYS A 775 4.08 23.66 -7.26
N LEU A 776 4.10 24.65 -8.15
CA LEU A 776 3.24 25.82 -8.10
C LEU A 776 2.48 25.94 -9.43
N ALA A 777 1.17 26.11 -9.40
CA ALA A 777 0.40 26.45 -10.59
C ALA A 777 -0.05 27.91 -10.52
N THR A 778 0.12 28.64 -11.63
CA THR A 778 -0.24 30.04 -11.78
C THR A 778 -1.16 30.23 -12.98
N ALA A 779 -2.17 31.08 -12.85
CA ALA A 779 -3.11 31.43 -13.91
C ALA A 779 -3.08 32.94 -14.16
N ASP A 780 -2.99 33.34 -15.44
CA ASP A 780 -2.87 34.74 -15.85
C ASP A 780 -4.04 35.23 -16.72
N ALA A 781 -4.17 36.55 -16.80
CA ALA A 781 -5.21 37.24 -17.57
C ALA A 781 -4.98 37.19 -19.09
N ASP A 782 -3.81 36.76 -19.55
CA ASP A 782 -3.50 36.60 -20.99
C ASP A 782 -3.89 35.21 -21.51
N GLY A 783 -4.47 34.36 -20.65
CA GLY A 783 -4.98 33.04 -21.00
C GLY A 783 -3.98 31.91 -20.82
N SER A 784 -2.93 32.12 -20.03
CA SER A 784 -1.91 31.10 -19.76
C SER A 784 -2.05 30.59 -18.32
N ALA A 785 -2.13 29.26 -18.18
CA ALA A 785 -1.98 28.57 -16.92
C ALA A 785 -0.73 27.69 -16.95
N ARG A 786 0.16 27.87 -15.98
CA ARG A 786 1.49 27.25 -15.99
C ARG A 786 1.78 26.56 -14.67
N VAL A 787 2.50 25.45 -14.76
CA VAL A 787 2.93 24.65 -13.61
C VAL A 787 4.44 24.70 -13.54
N TRP A 788 4.95 25.03 -12.37
CA TRP A 788 6.36 25.25 -12.10
C TRP A 788 6.83 24.31 -11.01
N ARG A 789 8.09 23.88 -11.07
CA ARG A 789 8.75 23.29 -9.90
C ARG A 789 9.24 24.39 -8.97
N VAL A 790 8.86 24.32 -7.70
CA VAL A 790 9.36 25.25 -6.67
C VAL A 790 10.89 25.05 -6.55
N CYS A 791 11.66 26.15 -6.48
CA CYS A 791 13.14 26.19 -6.41
C CYS A 791 13.93 25.80 -7.66
N ALA A 792 13.33 25.27 -8.73
CA ALA A 792 14.07 24.91 -9.96
C ALA A 792 13.76 25.83 -11.17
N GLU A 793 12.84 26.79 -11.02
CA GLU A 793 12.37 27.71 -12.09
C GLU A 793 12.02 27.01 -13.43
N ALA A 794 11.65 25.72 -13.37
CA ALA A 794 11.37 24.91 -14.54
C ALA A 794 9.86 24.84 -14.80
N ASP A 795 9.45 25.23 -16.02
CA ASP A 795 8.09 25.03 -16.53
C ASP A 795 7.86 23.52 -16.79
N ILE A 796 6.88 22.96 -16.11
CA ILE A 796 6.50 21.54 -16.18
C ILE A 796 5.39 21.35 -17.22
N ALA A 797 4.40 22.24 -17.21
CA ALA A 797 3.20 22.10 -18.00
C ALA A 797 2.53 23.45 -18.22
N ARG A 798 1.91 23.60 -19.39
CA ARG A 798 1.23 24.83 -19.79
C ARG A 798 -0.11 24.52 -20.47
N LEU A 799 -1.16 25.21 -20.06
CA LEU A 799 -2.47 25.21 -20.70
C LEU A 799 -2.78 26.62 -21.20
N GLU A 800 -3.39 26.68 -22.38
CA GLU A 800 -3.75 27.94 -23.03
C GLU A 800 -5.26 28.00 -23.21
N HIS A 801 -5.85 29.12 -22.78
CA HIS A 801 -7.23 29.53 -23.00
C HIS A 801 -7.30 30.73 -23.94
N LYS A 802 -8.46 30.94 -24.57
CA LYS A 802 -8.73 32.12 -25.43
C LYS A 802 -9.26 33.30 -24.60
N GLY A 803 -8.49 33.74 -23.61
CA GLY A 803 -8.86 34.80 -22.67
C GLY A 803 -8.44 34.46 -21.24
N PRO A 804 -8.69 35.34 -20.26
CA PRO A 804 -8.24 35.18 -18.87
C PRO A 804 -8.51 33.80 -18.27
N VAL A 805 -7.55 33.25 -17.53
CA VAL A 805 -7.77 32.06 -16.69
C VAL A 805 -8.09 32.52 -15.26
N TYR A 806 -9.30 32.26 -14.79
CA TYR A 806 -9.79 32.74 -13.49
C TYR A 806 -9.37 31.86 -12.32
N ALA A 807 -9.31 30.54 -12.52
CA ALA A 807 -8.95 29.59 -11.48
C ALA A 807 -8.04 28.49 -12.02
N VAL A 808 -7.16 28.00 -11.14
CA VAL A 808 -6.31 26.83 -11.37
C VAL A 808 -6.23 26.04 -10.07
N VAL A 809 -6.35 24.72 -10.17
CA VAL A 809 -6.32 23.80 -9.03
C VAL A 809 -5.55 22.53 -9.40
N PHE A 810 -4.87 21.93 -8.43
CA PHE A 810 -4.32 20.58 -8.56
C PHE A 810 -5.36 19.52 -8.16
N SER A 811 -5.25 18.33 -8.73
CA SER A 811 -5.90 17.14 -8.17
C SER A 811 -5.29 16.78 -6.81
N PRO A 812 -6.01 16.05 -5.94
CA PRO A 812 -5.53 15.66 -4.61
C PRO A 812 -4.22 14.86 -4.62
N ASP A 813 -3.96 14.11 -5.70
CA ASP A 813 -2.71 13.36 -5.90
C ASP A 813 -1.57 14.21 -6.51
N GLY A 814 -1.82 15.49 -6.84
CA GLY A 814 -0.85 16.41 -7.46
C GLY A 814 -0.43 16.07 -8.90
N ASN A 815 -1.08 15.10 -9.54
CA ASN A 815 -0.71 14.62 -10.88
C ASN A 815 -1.50 15.30 -12.01
N ARG A 816 -2.63 15.94 -11.69
CA ARG A 816 -3.44 16.67 -12.66
C ARG A 816 -3.62 18.11 -12.24
N ILE A 817 -3.92 18.93 -13.23
CA ILE A 817 -4.37 20.30 -13.01
C ILE A 817 -5.67 20.54 -13.75
N ALA A 818 -6.53 21.35 -13.16
CA ALA A 818 -7.73 21.86 -13.80
C ALA A 818 -7.73 23.39 -13.80
N THR A 819 -8.18 23.98 -14.90
CA THR A 819 -8.23 25.43 -15.13
C THR A 819 -9.63 25.85 -15.55
N ALA A 820 -10.03 27.06 -15.20
CA ALA A 820 -11.30 27.67 -15.58
C ALA A 820 -11.03 28.97 -16.35
N GLY A 821 -11.51 29.06 -17.59
CA GLY A 821 -11.19 30.17 -18.51
C GLY A 821 -12.38 31.03 -18.91
N ASP A 822 -12.07 32.23 -19.37
CA ASP A 822 -13.00 33.21 -19.95
C ASP A 822 -13.61 32.75 -21.28
N ASP A 823 -12.93 31.83 -21.96
CA ASP A 823 -13.38 31.24 -23.22
C ASP A 823 -14.55 30.26 -23.09
N GLY A 824 -15.12 30.13 -21.90
CA GLY A 824 -16.22 29.22 -21.58
C GLY A 824 -15.80 27.75 -21.52
N THR A 825 -14.51 27.49 -21.33
CA THR A 825 -14.00 26.14 -21.15
C THR A 825 -13.32 26.01 -19.79
N ALA A 826 -13.51 24.85 -19.15
CA ALA A 826 -12.54 24.35 -18.19
C ALA A 826 -11.64 23.32 -18.88
N GLN A 827 -10.37 23.25 -18.50
CA GLN A 827 -9.44 22.27 -19.06
C GLN A 827 -8.82 21.43 -17.95
N VAL A 828 -8.59 20.14 -18.22
CA VAL A 828 -7.94 19.21 -17.29
C VAL A 828 -6.74 18.56 -17.98
N LEU A 829 -5.59 18.52 -17.31
CA LEU A 829 -4.35 17.93 -17.83
C LEU A 829 -3.79 16.89 -16.86
N GLY A 830 -3.55 15.65 -17.34
CA GLY A 830 -2.97 14.56 -16.51
C GLY A 830 -2.77 13.23 -17.24
N GLY A 831 -2.24 13.28 -18.47
CA GLY A 831 -2.10 12.14 -19.40
C GLY A 831 -2.54 12.48 -20.83
N GLY A 832 -3.41 13.48 -20.94
CA GLY A 832 -3.87 14.17 -22.15
C GLY A 832 -4.62 15.45 -21.74
N LEU A 833 -4.93 16.32 -22.71
CA LEU A 833 -5.72 17.53 -22.47
C LEU A 833 -7.21 17.23 -22.68
N LEU A 834 -8.02 17.41 -21.63
CA LEU A 834 -9.47 17.36 -21.70
C LEU A 834 -10.01 18.78 -21.72
N ARG A 835 -11.00 19.04 -22.58
CA ARG A 835 -11.77 20.29 -22.62
C ARG A 835 -13.19 20.02 -22.16
N LEU A 836 -13.64 20.82 -21.20
CA LEU A 836 -14.94 20.75 -20.56
C LEU A 836 -15.70 22.03 -20.97
N ASP A 837 -16.52 21.92 -22.02
CA ASP A 837 -17.13 23.08 -22.67
C ASP A 837 -18.47 23.43 -22.01
N HIS A 838 -18.63 24.69 -21.60
CA HIS A 838 -19.91 25.26 -21.17
C HIS A 838 -20.70 25.84 -22.34
N ASP A 839 -22.00 26.13 -22.14
CA ASP A 839 -22.90 26.58 -23.21
C ASP A 839 -22.71 28.07 -23.58
N GLY A 840 -21.78 28.76 -22.92
CA GLY A 840 -21.38 30.12 -23.24
C GLY A 840 -20.95 30.93 -22.03
N GLY A 841 -20.05 31.89 -22.26
CA GLY A 841 -19.50 32.77 -21.23
C GLY A 841 -18.51 32.08 -20.29
N PRO A 842 -17.85 32.83 -19.39
CA PRO A 842 -16.72 32.32 -18.61
C PRO A 842 -17.03 31.19 -17.63
N VAL A 843 -16.02 30.37 -17.34
CA VAL A 843 -16.01 29.47 -16.17
C VAL A 843 -15.25 30.15 -15.03
N TRP A 844 -15.90 30.33 -13.88
CA TRP A 844 -15.38 31.12 -12.75
C TRP A 844 -14.66 30.29 -11.69
N SER A 845 -15.07 29.04 -11.52
CA SER A 845 -14.57 28.17 -10.45
C SER A 845 -14.47 26.74 -10.94
N VAL A 846 -13.45 26.04 -10.45
CA VAL A 846 -13.18 24.64 -10.72
C VAL A 846 -12.68 23.97 -9.45
N SER A 847 -13.08 22.72 -9.21
CA SER A 847 -12.71 21.94 -8.03
C SER A 847 -12.62 20.46 -8.38
N PHE A 848 -11.62 19.74 -7.88
CA PHE A 848 -11.58 18.27 -7.96
C PHE A 848 -12.35 17.64 -6.80
N SER A 849 -12.92 16.46 -7.02
CA SER A 849 -13.39 15.61 -5.93
C SER A 849 -12.21 15.10 -5.09
N PRO A 850 -12.44 14.72 -3.82
CA PRO A 850 -11.37 14.27 -2.91
C PRO A 850 -10.59 13.04 -3.38
N ASP A 851 -11.21 12.18 -4.19
CA ASP A 851 -10.58 11.02 -4.84
C ASP A 851 -9.92 11.37 -6.19
N GLY A 852 -10.05 12.61 -6.66
CA GLY A 852 -9.65 13.06 -7.98
C GLY A 852 -10.52 12.54 -9.13
N GLY A 853 -11.55 11.75 -8.82
CA GLY A 853 -12.53 11.02 -9.66
C GLY A 853 -13.35 11.89 -10.61
N THR A 854 -13.59 13.12 -10.21
CA THR A 854 -14.44 14.05 -10.94
C THR A 854 -13.94 15.48 -10.77
N VAL A 855 -14.38 16.35 -11.67
CA VAL A 855 -14.16 17.79 -11.60
C VAL A 855 -15.51 18.47 -11.60
N ALA A 856 -15.70 19.46 -10.73
CA ALA A 856 -16.86 20.32 -10.74
C ALA A 856 -16.48 21.71 -11.26
N THR A 857 -17.33 22.31 -12.09
CA THR A 857 -17.13 23.63 -12.70
C THR A 857 -18.36 24.51 -12.45
N ALA A 858 -18.15 25.83 -12.37
CA ALA A 858 -19.21 26.84 -12.24
C ALA A 858 -19.11 27.88 -13.36
N GLY A 859 -20.19 28.03 -14.13
CA GLY A 859 -20.21 28.83 -15.36
C GLY A 859 -21.10 30.09 -15.32
N GLU A 860 -20.80 31.01 -16.23
CA GLU A 860 -21.64 32.16 -16.58
C GLU A 860 -22.98 31.74 -17.20
N ASP A 861 -23.02 30.59 -17.89
CA ASP A 861 -24.23 29.99 -18.47
C ASP A 861 -25.31 29.64 -17.44
N GLY A 862 -25.01 29.86 -16.16
CA GLY A 862 -25.90 29.65 -15.03
C GLY A 862 -26.03 28.20 -14.61
N SER A 863 -25.08 27.35 -15.03
CA SER A 863 -24.96 25.96 -14.62
C SER A 863 -23.68 25.72 -13.81
N ALA A 864 -23.76 24.76 -12.90
CA ALA A 864 -22.59 24.05 -12.41
C ALA A 864 -22.64 22.61 -12.93
N ARG A 865 -21.48 22.07 -13.29
CA ARG A 865 -21.38 20.75 -13.94
C ARG A 865 -20.33 19.90 -13.26
N VAL A 866 -20.59 18.61 -13.15
CA VAL A 866 -19.66 17.58 -12.69
C VAL A 866 -19.25 16.74 -13.88
N TRP A 867 -17.95 16.56 -14.04
CA TRP A 867 -17.32 15.91 -15.17
C TRP A 867 -16.47 14.75 -14.68
N ASP A 868 -16.38 13.70 -15.48
CA ASP A 868 -15.39 12.66 -15.29
C ASP A 868 -14.00 13.19 -15.66
N ALA A 869 -13.05 13.15 -14.73
CA ALA A 869 -11.74 13.78 -14.93
C ALA A 869 -10.77 13.01 -15.85
N TRP A 870 -11.19 11.86 -16.43
CA TRP A 870 -10.38 11.01 -17.30
C TRP A 870 -10.84 11.09 -18.76
N SER A 871 -12.15 11.07 -18.96
CA SER A 871 -12.81 11.09 -20.26
C SER A 871 -13.26 12.48 -20.66
N GLY A 872 -13.47 13.39 -19.70
CA GLY A 872 -14.09 14.69 -19.92
C GLY A 872 -15.60 14.61 -20.16
N ALA A 873 -16.23 13.47 -19.88
CA ALA A 873 -17.68 13.32 -20.01
C ALA A 873 -18.41 14.14 -18.93
N GLU A 874 -19.44 14.87 -19.34
CA GLU A 874 -20.38 15.51 -18.42
C GLU A 874 -21.20 14.41 -17.73
N LEU A 875 -21.11 14.33 -16.39
CA LEU A 875 -21.83 13.34 -15.58
C LEU A 875 -23.13 13.93 -15.06
N VAL A 876 -23.06 15.16 -14.53
CA VAL A 876 -24.18 15.84 -13.90
C VAL A 876 -24.13 17.33 -14.24
N ARG A 877 -25.31 17.90 -14.50
CA ARG A 877 -25.52 19.34 -14.65
C ARG A 877 -26.59 19.80 -13.69
N VAL A 878 -26.32 20.89 -12.98
CA VAL A 878 -27.26 21.55 -12.08
C VAL A 878 -27.41 23.01 -12.46
N ASP A 879 -28.65 23.47 -12.63
CA ASP A 879 -28.95 24.81 -13.13
C ASP A 879 -29.39 25.76 -12.00
N HIS A 880 -28.71 26.90 -11.88
CA HIS A 880 -29.10 28.03 -11.05
C HIS A 880 -29.97 29.05 -11.82
N GLY A 881 -29.93 29.04 -13.16
CA GLY A 881 -30.64 29.99 -14.02
C GLY A 881 -30.02 31.39 -14.07
N ARG A 882 -28.98 31.63 -13.27
CA ARG A 882 -28.08 32.79 -13.31
C ARG A 882 -26.66 32.31 -13.01
N ARG A 883 -25.66 33.14 -13.33
CA ARG A 883 -24.23 32.89 -13.14
C ARG A 883 -23.91 32.19 -11.82
N VAL A 884 -23.09 31.14 -11.90
CA VAL A 884 -22.56 30.44 -10.73
C VAL A 884 -21.13 30.89 -10.49
N TRP A 885 -20.84 31.35 -9.27
CA TRP A 885 -19.56 31.96 -8.89
C TRP A 885 -18.56 30.99 -8.28
N SER A 886 -19.05 30.00 -7.54
CA SER A 886 -18.20 29.10 -6.75
C SER A 886 -18.77 27.70 -6.73
N VAL A 887 -17.88 26.70 -6.77
CA VAL A 887 -18.21 25.28 -6.60
C VAL A 887 -17.21 24.63 -5.65
N SER A 888 -17.67 23.69 -4.83
CA SER A 888 -16.84 22.97 -3.86
C SER A 888 -17.40 21.58 -3.58
N PHE A 889 -16.56 20.55 -3.59
CA PHE A 889 -16.94 19.22 -3.15
C PHE A 889 -16.94 19.10 -1.62
N SER A 890 -17.84 18.28 -1.08
CA SER A 890 -17.74 17.79 0.29
C SER A 890 -16.50 16.91 0.46
N PRO A 891 -15.92 16.80 1.68
CA PRO A 891 -14.73 15.97 1.94
C PRO A 891 -14.93 14.47 1.62
N ASP A 892 -16.16 13.99 1.59
CA ASP A 892 -16.52 12.62 1.21
C ASP A 892 -16.81 12.46 -0.30
N GLY A 893 -16.81 13.54 -1.08
CA GLY A 893 -17.11 13.57 -2.52
C GLY A 893 -18.59 13.38 -2.88
N GLY A 894 -19.46 13.05 -1.93
CA GLY A 894 -20.86 12.69 -2.18
C GLY A 894 -21.79 13.88 -2.45
N THR A 895 -21.35 15.10 -2.12
CA THR A 895 -22.14 16.33 -2.28
C THR A 895 -21.30 17.43 -2.95
N VAL A 896 -21.93 18.21 -3.84
CA VAL A 896 -21.36 19.41 -4.45
C VAL A 896 -22.11 20.63 -3.92
N ALA A 897 -21.37 21.60 -3.37
CA ALA A 897 -21.89 22.91 -3.02
C ALA A 897 -21.64 23.91 -4.14
N THR A 898 -22.62 24.77 -4.38
CA THR A 898 -22.61 25.80 -5.44
C THR A 898 -23.12 27.12 -4.88
N ALA A 899 -22.60 28.24 -5.38
CA ALA A 899 -23.06 29.58 -5.00
C ALA A 899 -23.31 30.43 -6.24
N GLY A 900 -24.50 31.03 -6.32
CA GLY A 900 -25.00 31.71 -7.51
C GLY A 900 -25.39 33.16 -7.32
N GLU A 901 -25.51 33.86 -8.46
CA GLU A 901 -26.09 35.19 -8.58
C GLU A 901 -27.62 35.20 -8.42
N ASP A 902 -28.24 34.01 -8.38
CA ASP A 902 -29.65 33.84 -8.03
C ASP A 902 -29.96 34.07 -6.54
N GLY A 903 -28.94 34.45 -5.75
CA GLY A 903 -29.04 34.70 -4.33
C GLY A 903 -29.14 33.43 -3.49
N SER A 904 -28.68 32.29 -4.01
CA SER A 904 -28.68 31.02 -3.27
C SER A 904 -27.32 30.33 -3.30
N ALA A 905 -27.01 29.63 -2.20
CA ALA A 905 -26.06 28.53 -2.22
C ALA A 905 -26.83 27.20 -2.14
N ARG A 906 -26.45 26.22 -2.94
CA ARG A 906 -27.19 24.95 -3.04
C ARG A 906 -26.26 23.75 -2.93
N LEU A 907 -26.74 22.72 -2.25
CA LEU A 907 -26.04 21.45 -2.05
C LEU A 907 -26.72 20.37 -2.89
N TRP A 908 -25.95 19.71 -3.74
CA TRP A 908 -26.42 18.73 -4.73
C TRP A 908 -25.76 17.38 -4.48
N LYS A 909 -26.50 16.28 -4.68
CA LYS A 909 -25.88 14.94 -4.69
C LYS A 909 -25.03 14.79 -5.95
N THR A 910 -23.75 14.46 -5.78
CA THR A 910 -22.78 14.35 -6.89
C THR A 910 -23.22 13.36 -7.97
N GLU A 911 -23.77 12.20 -7.59
CA GLU A 911 -24.12 11.13 -8.53
C GLU A 911 -25.40 11.40 -9.34
N SER A 912 -26.33 12.18 -8.81
CA SER A 912 -27.68 12.33 -9.38
C SER A 912 -28.02 13.75 -9.79
N GLY A 913 -27.27 14.75 -9.33
CA GLY A 913 -27.63 16.15 -9.49
C GLY A 913 -28.85 16.58 -8.69
N ALA A 914 -29.36 15.74 -7.79
CA ALA A 914 -30.53 16.08 -6.98
C ALA A 914 -30.18 17.15 -5.93
N GLU A 915 -30.96 18.23 -5.88
CA GLU A 915 -30.87 19.26 -4.84
C GLU A 915 -31.21 18.65 -3.48
N ARG A 916 -30.28 18.72 -2.52
CA ARG A 916 -30.48 18.27 -1.13
C ARG A 916 -30.96 19.40 -0.24
N VAL A 917 -30.26 20.53 -0.32
CA VAL A 917 -30.44 21.68 0.57
C VAL A 917 -30.25 22.95 -0.23
N ARG A 918 -31.14 23.91 -0.01
CA ARG A 918 -31.06 25.26 -0.55
C ARG A 918 -30.86 26.25 0.60
N LEU A 919 -29.83 27.07 0.49
CA LEU A 919 -29.44 28.11 1.43
C LEU A 919 -29.75 29.45 0.78
N ASP A 920 -30.89 30.04 1.14
CA ASP A 920 -31.33 31.31 0.55
C ASP A 920 -30.64 32.51 1.21
N HIS A 921 -30.17 33.43 0.38
CA HIS A 921 -29.54 34.68 0.76
C HIS A 921 -30.30 35.88 0.17
N GLY A 922 -30.03 37.08 0.71
CA GLY A 922 -30.70 38.31 0.26
C GLY A 922 -30.09 38.94 -0.99
N ASP A 923 -28.94 38.44 -1.44
CA ASP A 923 -28.16 39.00 -2.55
C ASP A 923 -27.18 37.93 -3.09
N VAL A 924 -26.37 38.27 -4.10
CA VAL A 924 -25.39 37.39 -4.76
C VAL A 924 -24.50 36.66 -3.75
N VAL A 925 -24.34 35.34 -3.93
CA VAL A 925 -23.43 34.52 -3.13
C VAL A 925 -22.14 34.30 -3.93
N TYR A 926 -21.02 34.80 -3.43
CA TYR A 926 -19.73 34.78 -4.14
C TYR A 926 -18.90 33.53 -3.85
N SER A 927 -19.08 32.93 -2.66
CA SER A 927 -18.25 31.80 -2.22
C SER A 927 -19.05 30.82 -1.39
N VAL A 928 -18.74 29.54 -1.58
CA VAL A 928 -19.24 28.44 -0.75
C VAL A 928 -18.11 27.44 -0.50
N THR A 929 -17.98 26.96 0.73
CA THR A 929 -16.99 25.93 1.09
C THR A 929 -17.51 25.06 2.22
N PHE A 930 -17.16 23.77 2.20
CA PHE A 930 -17.41 22.86 3.31
C PHE A 930 -16.41 23.07 4.45
N ASP A 931 -16.82 22.70 5.67
CA ASP A 931 -15.89 22.48 6.77
C ASP A 931 -15.12 21.15 6.58
N PRO A 932 -14.00 20.94 7.29
CA PRO A 932 -13.16 19.75 7.11
C PRO A 932 -13.90 18.42 7.33
N GLY A 933 -14.95 18.42 8.15
CA GLY A 933 -15.80 17.26 8.41
C GLY A 933 -17.01 17.11 7.47
N GLY A 934 -17.28 18.09 6.59
CA GLY A 934 -18.40 18.09 5.65
C GLY A 934 -19.78 18.35 6.26
N GLY A 935 -19.88 18.52 7.57
CA GLY A 935 -21.15 18.73 8.29
C GLY A 935 -21.66 20.16 8.21
N ARG A 936 -20.79 21.13 7.90
CA ARG A 936 -21.14 22.56 7.81
C ARG A 936 -20.64 23.19 6.53
N VAL A 937 -21.28 24.29 6.15
CA VAL A 937 -20.94 25.07 4.95
C VAL A 937 -20.80 26.54 5.30
N ALA A 938 -19.73 27.18 4.85
CA ALA A 938 -19.54 28.62 4.96
C ALA A 938 -19.86 29.29 3.62
N THR A 939 -20.65 30.37 3.68
CA THR A 939 -21.04 31.16 2.51
C THR A 939 -20.67 32.63 2.70
N ALA A 940 -20.25 33.29 1.62
CA ALA A 940 -19.97 34.73 1.59
C ALA A 940 -20.88 35.43 0.58
N CYS A 941 -21.53 36.52 1.00
CA CYS A 941 -22.61 37.16 0.24
C CYS A 941 -22.40 38.68 0.10
N ALA A 942 -22.95 39.22 -1.00
CA ALA A 942 -23.06 40.65 -1.26
C ALA A 942 -23.97 41.38 -0.27
N ASP A 943 -24.82 40.68 0.50
CA ASP A 943 -25.60 41.29 1.58
C ASP A 943 -24.74 41.78 2.77
N GLY A 944 -23.44 41.51 2.71
CA GLY A 944 -22.45 41.93 3.68
C GLY A 944 -22.26 40.97 4.85
N VAL A 945 -22.81 39.76 4.75
CA VAL A 945 -22.80 38.78 5.83
C VAL A 945 -22.20 37.46 5.34
N ALA A 946 -21.19 36.97 6.05
CA ALA A 946 -20.78 35.58 5.96
C ALA A 946 -21.64 34.73 6.91
N ARG A 947 -21.97 33.51 6.51
CA ARG A 947 -22.79 32.59 7.32
C ARG A 947 -22.18 31.21 7.39
N VAL A 948 -22.40 30.52 8.51
CA VAL A 948 -22.19 29.07 8.64
C VAL A 948 -23.55 28.40 8.68
N TRP A 949 -23.70 27.35 7.89
CA TRP A 949 -24.91 26.57 7.76
C TRP A 949 -24.66 25.12 8.13
N ASP A 950 -25.68 24.45 8.65
CA ASP A 950 -25.71 23.00 8.77
C ASP A 950 -25.96 22.38 7.38
N ALA A 951 -25.06 21.52 6.93
CA ALA A 951 -25.10 20.97 5.57
C ALA A 951 -26.23 19.94 5.36
N ALA A 952 -26.79 19.38 6.44
CA ALA A 952 -27.85 18.37 6.35
C ALA A 952 -29.25 18.99 6.36
N THR A 953 -29.43 20.05 7.15
CA THR A 953 -30.73 20.67 7.43
C THR A 953 -30.92 22.01 6.73
N GLY A 954 -29.82 22.69 6.37
CA GLY A 954 -29.85 24.06 5.86
C GLY A 954 -30.10 25.14 6.92
N ALA A 955 -29.98 24.80 8.21
CA ALA A 955 -30.14 25.77 9.28
C ALA A 955 -28.95 26.74 9.34
N GLU A 956 -29.21 28.05 9.48
CA GLU A 956 -28.17 29.05 9.77
C GLU A 956 -27.67 28.82 11.21
N LEU A 957 -26.39 28.46 11.37
CA LEU A 957 -25.75 28.18 12.66
C LEU A 957 -25.07 29.42 13.23
N ALA A 958 -24.41 30.21 12.37
CA ALA A 958 -23.71 31.42 12.77
C ALA A 958 -23.77 32.50 11.69
N ARG A 959 -23.80 33.76 12.15
CA ARG A 959 -23.89 34.96 11.32
C ARG A 959 -22.73 35.91 11.60
N MET A 960 -22.01 36.32 10.57
CA MET A 960 -20.77 37.11 10.66
C MET A 960 -20.90 38.38 9.80
N ASP A 961 -21.26 39.49 10.44
CA ASP A 961 -21.63 40.74 9.76
C ASP A 961 -20.43 41.66 9.53
N HIS A 962 -20.13 41.94 8.25
CA HIS A 962 -19.10 42.90 7.83
C HIS A 962 -19.65 44.29 7.52
N GLY A 963 -20.96 44.43 7.26
CA GLY A 963 -21.59 45.65 6.76
C GLY A 963 -21.19 46.06 5.33
N ALA A 964 -20.50 45.18 4.59
CA ALA A 964 -20.07 45.39 3.21
C ALA A 964 -19.82 44.03 2.53
N TRP A 965 -19.88 43.98 1.19
CA TRP A 965 -19.79 42.74 0.40
C TRP A 965 -18.65 41.82 0.85
N VAL A 966 -18.97 40.56 1.09
CA VAL A 966 -18.00 39.54 1.49
C VAL A 966 -17.65 38.67 0.29
N TRP A 967 -16.39 38.67 -0.13
CA TRP A 967 -15.93 37.93 -1.31
C TRP A 967 -15.67 36.46 -1.03
N ARG A 968 -15.03 36.16 0.11
CA ARG A 968 -14.61 34.81 0.49
C ARG A 968 -14.86 34.57 1.97
N ALA A 969 -15.23 33.34 2.30
CA ALA A 969 -15.27 32.80 3.65
C ALA A 969 -14.69 31.38 3.63
N SER A 970 -13.83 31.06 4.59
CA SER A 970 -13.17 29.74 4.67
C SER A 970 -13.01 29.27 6.11
N PHE A 971 -13.15 27.97 6.34
CA PHE A 971 -12.94 27.38 7.66
C PHE A 971 -11.45 27.24 7.99
N SER A 972 -11.14 27.26 9.30
CA SER A 972 -9.87 26.76 9.79
C SER A 972 -9.78 25.22 9.63
N PRO A 973 -8.57 24.65 9.59
CA PRO A 973 -8.37 23.20 9.43
C PRO A 973 -9.02 22.33 10.53
N ASP A 974 -9.26 22.90 11.71
CA ASP A 974 -9.98 22.27 12.82
C ASP A 974 -11.51 22.47 12.75
N GLY A 975 -12.00 23.26 11.78
CA GLY A 975 -13.42 23.64 11.64
C GLY A 975 -13.95 24.57 12.75
N GLY A 976 -13.14 24.99 13.71
CA GLY A 976 -13.58 25.79 14.86
C GLY A 976 -13.75 27.27 14.56
N ARG A 977 -13.12 27.78 13.49
CA ARG A 977 -13.12 29.19 13.11
C ARG A 977 -13.43 29.37 11.63
N VAL A 978 -13.86 30.58 11.28
CA VAL A 978 -14.04 31.03 9.90
C VAL A 978 -13.22 32.30 9.69
N VAL A 979 -12.52 32.41 8.57
CA VAL A 979 -11.93 33.66 8.11
C VAL A 979 -12.75 34.18 6.94
N SER A 980 -12.98 35.49 6.91
CA SER A 980 -13.71 36.14 5.81
C SER A 980 -13.04 37.44 5.37
N ALA A 981 -13.15 37.69 4.07
CA ALA A 981 -12.54 38.83 3.37
C ALA A 981 -13.63 39.69 2.72
N ALA A 982 -13.62 40.99 2.98
CA ALA A 982 -14.64 41.91 2.53
C ALA A 982 -14.10 43.08 1.67
N VAL A 983 -15.00 43.67 0.89
CA VAL A 983 -14.71 44.81 0.00
C VAL A 983 -14.29 46.07 0.77
N ASN A 984 -14.70 46.24 2.03
CA ASN A 984 -14.30 47.38 2.85
C ASN A 984 -12.87 47.29 3.40
N GLY A 985 -12.08 46.30 2.97
CA GLY A 985 -10.71 46.08 3.40
C GLY A 985 -10.57 45.23 4.67
N SER A 986 -11.68 44.86 5.32
CA SER A 986 -11.60 44.07 6.56
C SER A 986 -11.44 42.57 6.27
N VAL A 987 -10.45 41.97 6.94
CA VAL A 987 -10.30 40.52 7.11
C VAL A 987 -10.59 40.19 8.56
N ARG A 988 -11.55 39.31 8.79
CA ARG A 988 -12.00 38.97 10.14
C ARG A 988 -11.95 37.47 10.34
N VAL A 989 -11.57 37.07 11.54
CA VAL A 989 -11.59 35.69 12.02
C VAL A 989 -12.71 35.59 13.04
N TRP A 990 -13.55 34.59 12.89
CA TRP A 990 -14.77 34.39 13.66
C TRP A 990 -14.78 33.01 14.29
N ASP A 991 -15.51 32.90 15.39
CA ASP A 991 -15.91 31.63 15.95
C ASP A 991 -16.96 30.98 15.06
N ALA A 992 -16.71 29.75 14.59
CA ALA A 992 -17.62 29.09 13.66
C ALA A 992 -18.94 28.68 14.31
N ALA A 993 -18.99 28.52 15.64
CA ALA A 993 -20.18 28.10 16.37
C ALA A 993 -21.04 29.29 16.83
N THR A 994 -20.40 30.40 17.23
CA THR A 994 -21.08 31.54 17.84
C THR A 994 -21.17 32.76 16.93
N GLY A 995 -20.38 32.83 15.85
CA GLY A 995 -20.30 34.00 14.97
C GLY A 995 -19.61 35.21 15.61
N ARG A 996 -18.94 35.04 16.76
CA ARG A 996 -18.21 36.12 17.43
C ARG A 996 -16.89 36.40 16.72
N GLU A 997 -16.59 37.68 16.53
CA GLU A 997 -15.30 38.14 15.99
C GLU A 997 -14.18 37.86 17.00
N HIS A 998 -13.15 37.13 16.57
CA HIS A 998 -11.96 36.80 17.36
C HIS A 998 -10.78 37.72 17.03
N ALA A 999 -10.57 38.04 15.76
CA ALA A 999 -9.48 38.88 15.31
C ALA A 999 -9.83 39.61 14.02
N ARG A 1000 -9.20 40.76 13.79
CA ARG A 1000 -9.40 41.59 12.60
C ARG A 1000 -8.12 42.26 12.14
N VAL A 1001 -7.98 42.35 10.81
CA VAL A 1001 -6.95 43.12 10.11
C VAL A 1001 -7.63 43.94 9.02
N ASP A 1002 -7.25 45.21 8.90
CA ASP A 1002 -7.80 46.12 7.89
C ASP A 1002 -6.73 46.48 6.85
N HIS A 1003 -7.06 46.25 5.58
CA HIS A 1003 -6.27 46.66 4.42
C HIS A 1003 -6.69 48.04 3.90
N GLY A 1004 -5.82 48.66 3.09
CA GLY A 1004 -6.11 49.95 2.45
C GLY A 1004 -7.01 49.87 1.21
N GLY A 1005 -7.47 48.67 0.83
CA GLY A 1005 -8.24 48.39 -0.38
C GLY A 1005 -9.02 47.08 -0.25
N TRP A 1006 -9.67 46.63 -1.32
CA TRP A 1006 -10.52 45.43 -1.28
C TRP A 1006 -9.70 44.16 -0.98
N VAL A 1007 -10.23 43.26 -0.15
CA VAL A 1007 -9.59 41.97 0.10
C VAL A 1007 -10.26 40.89 -0.75
N TRP A 1008 -9.50 40.28 -1.64
CA TRP A 1008 -9.98 39.27 -2.59
C TRP A 1008 -10.02 37.86 -1.98
N SER A 1009 -9.05 37.54 -1.13
CA SER A 1009 -8.89 36.22 -0.53
C SER A 1009 -8.32 36.32 0.87
N ALA A 1010 -8.77 35.42 1.75
CA ALA A 1010 -8.17 35.15 3.05
C ALA A 1010 -8.25 33.66 3.37
N VAL A 1011 -7.15 33.08 3.81
CA VAL A 1011 -7.02 31.63 4.10
C VAL A 1011 -6.21 31.38 5.37
N PHE A 1012 -6.53 30.31 6.08
CA PHE A 1012 -5.72 29.86 7.22
C PHE A 1012 -4.47 29.11 6.75
N SER A 1013 -3.43 29.12 7.59
CA SER A 1013 -2.33 28.17 7.47
C SER A 1013 -2.81 26.73 7.75
N PRO A 1014 -2.10 25.70 7.26
CA PRO A 1014 -2.47 24.28 7.48
C PRO A 1014 -2.60 23.88 8.95
N CYS A 1015 -1.87 24.54 9.85
CA CYS A 1015 -1.96 24.34 11.30
C CYS A 1015 -2.97 25.26 12.00
N GLY A 1016 -3.70 26.10 11.25
CA GLY A 1016 -4.72 27.02 11.74
C GLY A 1016 -4.20 28.16 12.62
N SER A 1017 -2.88 28.35 12.74
CA SER A 1017 -2.28 29.35 13.64
C SER A 1017 -2.20 30.74 13.03
N ARG A 1018 -2.17 30.83 11.70
CA ARG A 1018 -1.99 32.08 10.95
C ARG A 1018 -3.06 32.23 9.88
N VAL A 1019 -3.24 33.46 9.44
CA VAL A 1019 -4.05 33.83 8.28
C VAL A 1019 -3.18 34.57 7.28
N LEU A 1020 -3.45 34.32 6.00
CA LEU A 1020 -2.88 35.02 4.86
C LEU A 1020 -4.01 35.68 4.09
N SER A 1021 -3.91 36.98 3.80
CA SER A 1021 -4.82 37.68 2.88
C SER A 1021 -4.11 38.26 1.68
N ALA A 1022 -4.89 38.48 0.63
CA ALA A 1022 -4.50 39.16 -0.60
C ALA A 1022 -5.44 40.35 -0.87
N SER A 1023 -4.87 41.52 -1.11
CA SER A 1023 -5.62 42.77 -1.22
C SER A 1023 -5.22 43.62 -2.43
N GLU A 1024 -6.18 44.46 -2.85
CA GLU A 1024 -6.04 45.45 -3.90
C GLU A 1024 -5.00 46.55 -3.58
N ASP A 1025 -4.72 46.78 -2.30
CA ASP A 1025 -3.68 47.72 -1.84
C ASP A 1025 -2.23 47.30 -2.17
N GLY A 1026 -2.06 46.23 -2.95
CA GLY A 1026 -0.77 45.68 -3.38
C GLY A 1026 -0.03 44.93 -2.30
N ALA A 1027 -0.71 44.55 -1.21
CA ALA A 1027 -0.12 43.80 -0.12
C ALA A 1027 -0.84 42.48 0.14
N ALA A 1028 -0.06 41.42 0.32
CA ALA A 1028 -0.50 40.25 1.06
C ALA A 1028 -0.01 40.36 2.51
N TRP A 1029 -0.83 39.97 3.48
CA TRP A 1029 -0.45 40.03 4.89
C TRP A 1029 -0.43 38.62 5.46
N VAL A 1030 0.58 38.29 6.26
CA VAL A 1030 0.59 37.10 7.12
C VAL A 1030 0.52 37.56 8.57
N TRP A 1031 -0.43 37.04 9.33
CA TRP A 1031 -0.58 37.37 10.75
C TRP A 1031 -1.13 36.20 11.56
N GLU A 1032 -0.93 36.27 12.86
CA GLU A 1032 -1.42 35.27 13.80
C GLU A 1032 -2.91 35.44 14.07
N ALA A 1033 -3.64 34.32 14.12
CA ALA A 1033 -5.10 34.30 14.26
C ALA A 1033 -5.59 33.54 15.50
N ARG A 1034 -4.72 33.31 16.49
CA ARG A 1034 -5.04 32.52 17.69
C ARG A 1034 -5.48 33.39 18.88
N ALA A 1035 -6.50 32.91 19.58
CA ALA A 1035 -6.79 33.25 20.98
C ALA A 1035 -6.53 32.00 21.86
N GLY A 1036 -5.98 32.18 23.06
CA GLY A 1036 -5.75 31.10 24.04
C GLY A 1036 -4.44 30.32 23.87
N LEU A 1037 -3.29 31.00 23.92
CA LEU A 1037 -1.97 30.37 23.89
C LEU A 1037 -1.68 29.59 25.19
N THR A 1038 -1.16 28.37 25.05
CA THR A 1038 -0.56 27.62 26.17
C THR A 1038 0.71 28.31 26.68
N THR A 1039 1.17 27.97 27.89
CA THR A 1039 2.38 28.58 28.47
C THR A 1039 3.62 28.41 27.59
N GLU A 1040 3.80 27.24 26.96
CA GLU A 1040 4.93 26.99 26.05
C GLU A 1040 4.84 27.83 24.77
N GLU A 1041 3.63 28.01 24.23
CA GLU A 1041 3.42 28.85 23.05
C GLU A 1041 3.60 30.36 23.35
N LEU A 1042 3.25 30.81 24.56
CA LEU A 1042 3.57 32.16 25.04
C LEU A 1042 5.07 32.39 25.13
N ILE A 1043 5.83 31.41 25.63
CA ILE A 1043 7.29 31.45 25.65
C ILE A 1043 7.82 31.54 24.22
N THR A 1044 7.36 30.68 23.30
CA THR A 1044 7.82 30.68 21.91
C THR A 1044 7.52 32.00 21.20
N GLN A 1045 6.32 32.55 21.37
CA GLN A 1045 5.97 33.85 20.78
C GLN A 1045 6.77 35.00 21.39
N GLY A 1046 6.97 34.97 22.71
CA GLY A 1046 7.81 35.95 23.40
C GLY A 1046 9.24 35.94 22.87
N LEU A 1047 9.87 34.76 22.76
CA LEU A 1047 11.20 34.59 22.17
C LEU A 1047 11.25 35.06 20.71
N GLY A 1048 10.21 34.78 19.93
CA GLY A 1048 10.11 35.19 18.53
C GLY A 1048 10.08 36.71 18.32
N ARG A 1049 9.58 37.48 19.29
CA ARG A 1049 9.49 38.95 19.23
C ARG A 1049 10.61 39.68 19.99
N LEU A 1050 11.58 38.95 20.55
CA LEU A 1050 12.80 39.56 21.09
C LEU A 1050 13.67 40.11 19.95
N ALA A 1051 14.15 41.34 20.11
CA ALA A 1051 15.06 42.00 19.16
C ALA A 1051 16.54 41.84 19.54
N LYS A 1052 16.83 41.53 20.81
CA LYS A 1052 18.16 41.30 21.39
C LYS A 1052 18.02 40.44 22.65
N ASN A 1053 19.11 39.78 23.07
CA ASN A 1053 19.14 39.17 24.39
C ASN A 1053 19.26 40.23 25.49
N LEU A 1054 18.95 39.83 26.73
CA LEU A 1054 19.38 40.60 27.90
C LEU A 1054 20.90 40.63 27.93
N THR A 1055 21.50 41.79 28.15
CA THR A 1055 22.95 41.86 28.39
C THR A 1055 23.31 41.11 29.67
N GLU A 1056 24.55 40.69 29.82
CA GLU A 1056 24.99 39.99 31.03
C GLU A 1056 24.78 40.84 32.30
N ALA A 1057 24.94 42.17 32.20
CA ALA A 1057 24.62 43.09 33.29
C ALA A 1057 23.11 43.14 33.63
N GLU A 1058 22.23 43.19 32.62
CA GLU A 1058 20.77 43.14 32.81
C GLU A 1058 20.34 41.77 33.40
N TRP A 1059 20.91 40.68 32.90
CA TRP A 1059 20.65 39.34 33.41
C TRP A 1059 21.03 39.22 34.89
N GLN A 1060 22.24 39.65 35.27
CA GLN A 1060 22.69 39.60 36.65
C GLN A 1060 21.86 40.51 37.57
N HIS A 1061 21.38 41.64 37.07
CA HIS A 1061 20.50 42.54 37.82
C HIS A 1061 19.13 41.91 38.14
N HIS A 1062 18.52 41.23 37.16
CA HIS A 1062 17.17 40.68 37.29
C HIS A 1062 17.13 39.25 37.84
N MET A 1063 18.08 38.39 37.44
CA MET A 1063 18.15 36.97 37.84
C MET A 1063 18.96 36.74 39.12
N GLY A 1064 19.89 37.66 39.44
CA GLY A 1064 20.75 37.58 40.62
C GLY A 1064 22.13 36.94 40.35
N PRO A 1065 23.12 37.22 41.22
CA PRO A 1065 24.56 36.92 41.01
C PRO A 1065 24.89 35.44 40.88
N ASP A 1066 24.06 34.57 41.43
CA ASP A 1066 24.29 33.11 41.48
C ASP A 1066 23.65 32.37 40.29
N VAL A 1067 22.95 33.07 39.39
CA VAL A 1067 22.31 32.48 38.21
C VAL A 1067 23.22 32.67 36.99
N PRO A 1068 23.72 31.58 36.37
CA PRO A 1068 24.61 31.68 35.21
C PRO A 1068 23.89 32.38 34.04
N TYR A 1069 24.63 33.21 33.32
CA TYR A 1069 24.10 33.89 32.13
C TYR A 1069 23.69 32.88 31.07
N ARG A 1070 22.46 33.00 30.58
CA ARG A 1070 21.94 32.18 29.49
C ARG A 1070 21.28 33.07 28.46
N ARG A 1071 21.65 32.88 27.19
CA ARG A 1071 20.96 33.53 26.07
C ARG A 1071 19.56 32.95 25.94
N LEU A 1072 18.58 33.83 25.76
CA LEU A 1072 17.20 33.43 25.47
C LEU A 1072 17.06 32.95 24.03
N ARG A 1073 17.86 33.52 23.12
CA ARG A 1073 17.98 33.11 21.72
C ARG A 1073 19.44 33.19 21.27
N GLU A 1074 19.96 32.09 20.73
CA GLU A 1074 21.36 32.01 20.29
C GLU A 1074 21.67 32.88 19.06
N ASP A 1075 20.65 33.18 18.24
CA ASP A 1075 20.76 33.93 16.99
C ASP A 1075 20.63 35.45 17.14
N LEU A 1076 20.42 35.94 18.36
CA LEU A 1076 20.30 37.37 18.67
C LEU A 1076 21.56 37.92 19.36
N PRO A 1077 21.90 39.20 19.11
CA PRO A 1077 23.04 39.86 19.76
C PRO A 1077 22.87 39.99 21.27
#